data_AF-K3WCV9-F1
#
_entry.id   AF-K3WCV9-F1
#
_cell.length_a   1.000
_cell.length_b   1.000
_cell.length_c   1.000
_cell.angle_alpha   90.00
_cell.angle_beta   90.00
_cell.angle_gamma   90.00
#
_symmetry.space_group_name_H-M   'P 1'
#
loop_
_entity.id
_entity.type
_entity.pdbx_description
1 polymer ?
#
loop_
_entity_poly.entity_id
_entity_poly.type
_entity_poly.pdbx_seq_one_letter_code
_entity_poly.pdbx_strand_id
1 'polypeptide(L)'
;MFDVVIVGSGPGGLVAAEYLSRDPSVSVLILEAGLPSLQATGGTDSPDYAKSRGWTKFDIPGEYDVTIYNPENEKYRVDFIAGPYMWLGKLVGGCSSINAQLYFRTSDSYVTNMKWPFAPDHVQALYDENEQIHSATDRPSPDGNWYLQEGYSIVAKAFRNNGYTEKTINDAAARNAKHKTFGHAPFTVKNGLRDSPANSFWNKMKGRPNVQLRTQAMVSHIKQSQGKATGVVYNTNVEVTLTTRGAVIMAAGALGTSKVLIQSGIGPSDQLNLLNARSDFPGVKQSNGGWVINPNVGQNLFDTNVVFATFTHPDMKSFQYKTRPSWAIDQYMNQGQTGGWASFGPTLIGYENYAVNGRVYEFQTTVLTNGFTDYYSLPNAFTTSLHVNNPEARDHSYFTADGKWNGFTGSLYFGTTNDLAAMQSYATKVVDMMKANGATFMSAANSDSVATWVTKSKGFITHHFGGSCYASSDTGDAKRCADAKLRVLGTTNIFVADASAMRDGTVNPYGFIMYIGREAAGQVKEFVASSPMPPQPATCGIENGIDYIDNDIGSAASATAEGCCSICQSWQGCNAYSWNNANGGTCWLKSAKGETKSDPSVRSSVLNGGGVTPTASPTPTPATCLIENDVDYVANDVGNQPSANAERCCSLCKSFNGCNAFSWSNANGGTCWFKSGKGATTTKSGVHSSVVNSSSTPTPSPALPVCSTIEENVDYSSGFDIANTSSATAEGCCAICKARTSCGAYTWTNYNQGTCWLKATKGSTTTRVVGARSAIVNGAPLPQCNLVNGVDYFGNDFASVLSASASGCCDICRLRVGCRAFTWTSYNHGTCWLKTSAGSAQNKTDAIGGTI
;
A
#
# COMPACT_ATOMS: atom_id res chain seq x y z
N MET A 1 -11.24 5.88 9.28
CA MET A 1 -10.41 6.05 8.07
C MET A 1 -8.96 5.78 8.47
N PHE A 2 -8.14 5.20 7.60
CA PHE A 2 -6.74 4.87 7.91
C PHE A 2 -5.82 5.26 6.76
N ASP A 3 -4.59 5.66 7.06
CA ASP A 3 -3.56 5.93 6.06
C ASP A 3 -3.02 4.63 5.47
N VAL A 4 -2.91 3.58 6.29
CA VAL A 4 -2.46 2.28 5.80
C VAL A 4 -3.38 1.18 6.29
N VAL A 5 -3.90 0.39 5.36
CA VAL A 5 -4.57 -0.88 5.67
C VAL A 5 -3.66 -2.02 5.23
N ILE A 6 -3.28 -2.87 6.17
CA ILE A 6 -2.44 -4.04 5.97
C ILE A 6 -3.35 -5.27 5.98
N VAL A 7 -3.35 -6.02 4.88
CA VAL A 7 -4.18 -7.21 4.69
C VAL A 7 -3.35 -8.44 5.02
N GLY A 8 -3.54 -9.00 6.22
CA GLY A 8 -2.79 -10.13 6.75
C GLY A 8 -1.77 -9.71 7.80
N SER A 9 -1.73 -10.44 8.91
CA SER A 9 -0.77 -10.21 10.01
C SER A 9 0.36 -11.25 10.02
N GLY A 10 0.73 -11.76 8.85
CA GLY A 10 1.92 -12.57 8.67
C GLY A 10 3.21 -11.81 8.99
N PRO A 11 4.39 -12.44 8.82
CA PRO A 11 5.67 -11.83 9.19
C PRO A 11 5.92 -10.48 8.52
N GLY A 12 5.71 -10.36 7.21
CA GLY A 12 5.90 -9.09 6.51
C GLY A 12 4.86 -8.03 6.90
N GLY A 13 3.61 -8.41 7.15
CA GLY A 13 2.55 -7.49 7.56
C GLY A 13 2.78 -6.86 8.94
N LEU A 14 3.16 -7.67 9.93
CA LEU A 14 3.46 -7.17 11.28
C LEU A 14 4.73 -6.32 11.33
N VAL A 15 5.77 -6.69 10.57
CA VAL A 15 6.97 -5.85 10.44
C VAL A 15 6.62 -4.52 9.78
N ALA A 16 5.87 -4.53 8.67
CA ALA A 16 5.47 -3.31 7.99
C ALA A 16 4.68 -2.37 8.92
N ALA A 17 3.72 -2.93 9.66
CA ALA A 17 2.90 -2.18 10.61
C ALA A 17 3.73 -1.50 11.72
N GLU A 18 4.72 -2.22 12.27
CA GLU A 18 5.54 -1.69 13.36
C GLU A 18 6.34 -0.49 12.88
N TYR A 19 6.99 -0.56 11.72
CA TYR A 19 7.81 0.55 11.21
C TYR A 19 6.99 1.76 10.75
N LEU A 20 5.84 1.53 10.10
CA LEU A 20 4.94 2.62 9.68
C LEU A 20 4.38 3.36 10.89
N SER A 21 3.94 2.62 11.91
CA SER A 21 3.31 3.22 13.09
C SER A 21 4.24 3.94 14.05
N ARG A 22 5.57 3.89 13.82
CA ARG A 22 6.52 4.73 14.56
C ARG A 22 6.28 6.22 14.31
N ASP A 23 5.72 6.55 13.15
CA ASP A 23 5.21 7.90 12.87
C ASP A 23 3.78 8.03 13.42
N PRO A 24 3.55 8.82 14.49
CA PRO A 24 2.23 8.97 15.09
C PRO A 24 1.21 9.65 14.16
N SER A 25 1.66 10.31 13.08
CA SER A 25 0.79 10.89 12.06
C SER A 25 0.26 9.88 11.05
N VAL A 26 0.77 8.65 11.06
CA VAL A 26 0.35 7.57 10.15
C VAL A 26 -0.57 6.61 10.91
N SER A 27 -1.84 6.57 10.51
CA SER A 27 -2.83 5.64 11.06
C SER A 27 -2.79 4.28 10.34
N VAL A 28 -2.60 3.20 11.09
CA VAL A 28 -2.40 1.84 10.57
C VAL A 28 -3.49 0.90 11.08
N LEU A 29 -4.15 0.20 10.16
CA LEU A 29 -5.06 -0.91 10.47
C LEU A 29 -4.51 -2.22 9.91
N ILE A 30 -4.43 -3.24 10.74
CA ILE A 30 -4.07 -4.61 10.37
C ILE A 30 -5.34 -5.46 10.40
N LEU A 31 -5.65 -6.13 9.30
CA LEU A 31 -6.78 -7.05 9.17
C LEU A 31 -6.25 -8.48 9.10
N GLU A 32 -6.56 -9.31 10.10
CA GLU A 32 -6.17 -10.71 10.17
C GLU A 32 -7.41 -11.60 10.07
N ALA A 33 -7.42 -12.56 9.14
CA ALA A 33 -8.54 -13.47 8.93
C ALA A 33 -8.71 -14.46 10.10
N GLY A 34 -7.62 -14.81 10.79
CA GLY A 34 -7.59 -15.80 11.85
C GLY A 34 -7.75 -15.28 13.27
N LEU A 35 -7.58 -16.22 14.20
CA LEU A 35 -7.63 -16.01 15.65
C LEU A 35 -6.30 -15.46 16.19
N PRO A 36 -6.30 -14.88 17.42
CA PRO A 36 -5.06 -14.71 18.19
C PRO A 36 -4.27 -16.02 18.31
N SER A 37 -2.95 -15.91 18.33
CA SER A 37 -2.01 -17.04 18.36
C SER A 37 -1.29 -17.15 19.70
N LEU A 38 -0.15 -16.47 19.83
CA LEU A 38 0.71 -16.42 21.01
C LEU A 38 0.04 -15.65 22.14
N GLN A 39 0.50 -15.87 23.38
CA GLN A 39 0.07 -15.11 24.56
C GLN A 39 0.15 -13.60 24.32
N ALA A 40 1.23 -13.13 23.67
CA ALA A 40 1.45 -11.71 23.36
C ALA A 40 0.34 -11.06 22.52
N THR A 41 -0.41 -11.87 21.78
CA THR A 41 -1.53 -11.45 20.92
C THR A 41 -2.90 -11.64 21.58
N GLY A 42 -2.94 -12.13 22.82
CA GLY A 42 -4.19 -12.49 23.53
C GLY A 42 -4.69 -13.89 23.21
N GLY A 43 -3.84 -14.78 22.69
CA GLY A 43 -4.18 -16.19 22.51
C GLY A 43 -4.36 -16.93 23.83
N THR A 44 -5.22 -17.95 23.83
CA THR A 44 -5.61 -18.68 25.05
C THR A 44 -5.57 -20.21 24.89
N ASP A 45 -5.18 -20.73 23.72
CA ASP A 45 -5.13 -22.17 23.47
C ASP A 45 -3.84 -22.77 24.03
N SER A 46 -3.88 -23.07 25.33
CA SER A 46 -2.77 -23.55 26.14
C SER A 46 -2.84 -25.05 26.41
N PRO A 47 -1.74 -25.81 26.27
CA PRO A 47 -1.68 -27.18 26.78
C PRO A 47 -1.77 -27.16 28.32
N ASP A 48 -2.32 -28.23 28.91
CA ASP A 48 -2.63 -28.28 30.34
C ASP A 48 -1.42 -27.95 31.24
N TYR A 49 -0.24 -28.44 30.88
CA TYR A 49 0.99 -28.23 31.64
C TYR A 49 1.48 -26.77 31.63
N ALA A 50 1.03 -25.94 30.68
CA ALA A 50 1.48 -24.56 30.51
C ALA A 50 0.42 -23.50 30.88
N LYS A 51 -0.81 -23.91 31.20
CA LYS A 51 -1.93 -23.02 31.54
C LYS A 51 -1.58 -22.03 32.66
N SER A 52 -0.86 -22.46 33.68
CA SER A 52 -0.45 -21.61 34.82
C SER A 52 0.49 -20.46 34.44
N ARG A 53 1.22 -20.59 33.32
CA ARG A 53 2.07 -19.53 32.75
C ARG A 53 1.33 -18.66 31.72
N GLY A 54 0.13 -19.07 31.32
CA GLY A 54 -0.62 -18.45 30.23
C GLY A 54 0.03 -18.60 28.85
N TRP A 55 0.99 -19.51 28.71
CA TRP A 55 1.63 -19.80 27.42
C TRP A 55 0.73 -20.67 26.58
N THR A 56 0.55 -20.29 25.33
CA THR A 56 -0.19 -21.06 24.34
C THR A 56 0.70 -22.13 23.73
N LYS A 57 0.11 -23.09 23.00
CA LYS A 57 0.89 -24.07 22.22
C LYS A 57 1.80 -23.40 21.17
N PHE A 58 1.48 -22.18 20.74
CA PHE A 58 2.27 -21.44 19.78
C PHE A 58 3.52 -20.80 20.39
N ASP A 59 3.50 -20.52 21.70
CA ASP A 59 4.65 -19.93 22.41
C ASP A 59 5.76 -20.98 22.65
N ILE A 60 5.43 -22.27 22.68
CA ILE A 60 6.32 -23.34 23.14
C ILE A 60 6.96 -24.05 21.94
N PRO A 61 8.30 -24.02 21.76
CA PRO A 61 8.95 -24.63 20.61
C PRO A 61 8.63 -26.12 20.40
N GLY A 62 8.68 -26.92 21.46
CA GLY A 62 8.40 -28.36 21.41
C GLY A 62 6.96 -28.73 21.05
N GLU A 63 6.02 -27.77 21.08
CA GLU A 63 4.64 -27.97 20.67
C GLU A 63 4.42 -27.78 19.16
N TYR A 64 5.45 -27.39 18.39
CA TYR A 64 5.34 -27.15 16.95
C TYR A 64 4.77 -28.34 16.17
N ASP A 65 5.38 -29.52 16.30
CA ASP A 65 5.05 -30.71 15.49
C ASP A 65 3.61 -31.21 15.80
N VAL A 66 3.17 -31.08 17.05
CA VAL A 66 1.80 -31.42 17.51
C VAL A 66 0.78 -30.34 17.20
N THR A 67 1.21 -29.11 16.96
CA THR A 67 0.32 -28.01 16.58
C THR A 67 0.05 -28.05 15.08
N ILE A 68 1.12 -28.08 14.28
CA ILE A 68 1.01 -27.93 12.83
C ILE A 68 0.38 -29.16 12.18
N TYR A 69 0.62 -30.41 12.63
CA TYR A 69 0.12 -31.62 11.95
C TYR A 69 -1.07 -32.31 12.65
N ASN A 70 -1.87 -31.55 13.41
CA ASN A 70 -3.03 -32.10 14.14
C ASN A 70 -4.37 -31.55 13.59
N PRO A 71 -5.32 -32.40 13.19
CA PRO A 71 -6.66 -31.98 12.75
C PRO A 71 -7.42 -31.09 13.77
N GLU A 72 -7.19 -31.25 15.07
CA GLU A 72 -7.83 -30.42 16.11
C GLU A 72 -7.46 -28.93 16.02
N ASN A 73 -6.37 -28.60 15.31
CA ASN A 73 -5.89 -27.24 15.11
C ASN A 73 -6.27 -26.65 13.74
N GLU A 74 -7.19 -27.28 13.00
CA GLU A 74 -7.65 -26.80 11.67
C GLU A 74 -8.20 -25.38 11.67
N LYS A 75 -8.82 -24.94 12.77
CA LYS A 75 -9.32 -23.56 12.94
C LYS A 75 -8.23 -22.49 12.77
N TYR A 76 -6.96 -22.85 12.93
CA TYR A 76 -5.79 -21.96 12.75
C TYR A 76 -5.18 -22.07 11.35
N ARG A 77 -5.81 -22.79 10.42
CA ARG A 77 -5.32 -22.99 9.06
C ARG A 77 -6.19 -22.32 8.02
N VAL A 78 -5.60 -22.07 6.86
CA VAL A 78 -6.33 -21.62 5.68
C VAL A 78 -7.32 -22.70 5.25
N ASP A 79 -8.58 -22.28 5.04
CA ASP A 79 -9.73 -23.12 4.67
C ASP A 79 -10.39 -22.70 3.35
N PHE A 80 -9.82 -21.71 2.67
CA PHE A 80 -10.37 -21.16 1.43
C PHE A 80 -9.72 -21.73 0.15
N ILE A 81 -8.80 -22.69 0.27
CA ILE A 81 -8.14 -23.34 -0.87
C ILE A 81 -8.84 -24.66 -1.14
N ALA A 82 -9.37 -24.84 -2.35
CA ALA A 82 -10.12 -26.04 -2.74
C ALA A 82 -9.23 -27.21 -3.22
N GLY A 83 -7.93 -26.97 -3.39
CA GLY A 83 -6.95 -27.94 -3.85
C GLY A 83 -6.41 -28.86 -2.74
N PRO A 84 -5.14 -29.31 -2.84
CA PRO A 84 -4.57 -30.20 -1.82
C PRO A 84 -4.58 -29.53 -0.45
N TYR A 85 -4.74 -30.34 0.59
CA TYR A 85 -4.69 -29.88 1.97
C TYR A 85 -3.33 -29.23 2.28
N MET A 86 -3.34 -28.02 2.84
CA MET A 86 -2.12 -27.25 3.12
C MET A 86 -2.05 -26.83 4.59
N TRP A 87 -0.83 -26.79 5.11
CA TRP A 87 -0.54 -26.44 6.50
C TRP A 87 -0.17 -24.95 6.64
N LEU A 88 -0.97 -24.06 6.03
CA LEU A 88 -0.75 -22.61 6.05
C LEU A 88 -1.53 -21.95 7.20
N GLY A 89 -0.87 -21.06 7.94
CA GLY A 89 -1.43 -20.42 9.13
C GLY A 89 -2.44 -19.31 8.80
N LYS A 90 -3.62 -19.39 9.43
CA LYS A 90 -4.67 -18.36 9.49
C LYS A 90 -4.88 -17.98 10.96
N LEU A 91 -4.00 -17.15 11.47
CA LEU A 91 -3.92 -16.67 12.86
C LEU A 91 -2.96 -15.47 12.93
N VAL A 92 -2.98 -14.71 14.02
CA VAL A 92 -2.06 -13.57 14.18
C VAL A 92 -0.61 -14.06 14.07
N GLY A 93 0.21 -13.47 13.20
CA GLY A 93 1.56 -13.95 12.87
C GLY A 93 1.64 -14.93 11.69
N GLY A 94 0.49 -15.41 11.19
CA GLY A 94 0.40 -16.35 10.08
C GLY A 94 1.24 -17.61 10.28
N CYS A 95 1.90 -18.07 9.21
CA CYS A 95 2.78 -19.24 9.28
C CYS A 95 3.93 -19.09 10.29
N SER A 96 4.38 -17.87 10.62
CA SER A 96 5.46 -17.68 11.61
C SER A 96 5.05 -18.05 13.04
N SER A 97 3.76 -18.11 13.34
CA SER A 97 3.28 -18.60 14.65
C SER A 97 3.14 -20.12 14.73
N ILE A 98 3.23 -20.82 13.60
CA ILE A 98 3.03 -22.28 13.53
C ILE A 98 4.15 -23.04 12.82
N ASN A 99 5.15 -22.40 12.22
CA ASN A 99 6.27 -23.05 11.53
C ASN A 99 7.39 -23.49 12.51
N ALA A 100 8.48 -24.06 12.00
CA ALA A 100 9.64 -24.48 12.79
C ALA A 100 10.62 -23.34 13.19
N GLN A 101 10.29 -22.07 12.96
CA GLN A 101 11.12 -20.88 13.25
C GLN A 101 12.54 -20.85 12.66
N LEU A 102 12.87 -21.72 11.71
CA LEU A 102 14.13 -21.62 10.99
C LEU A 102 14.26 -20.23 10.35
N TYR A 103 15.33 -19.52 10.70
CA TYR A 103 15.53 -18.13 10.31
C TYR A 103 16.89 -17.96 9.64
N PHE A 104 16.87 -17.47 8.42
CA PHE A 104 18.08 -17.32 7.62
C PHE A 104 18.15 -15.93 7.00
N ARG A 105 19.38 -15.43 6.88
CA ARG A 105 19.71 -14.34 5.95
C ARG A 105 19.95 -14.89 4.55
N THR A 106 19.49 -14.16 3.54
CA THR A 106 19.77 -14.49 2.13
C THR A 106 21.25 -14.24 1.79
N SER A 107 21.77 -15.01 0.83
CA SER A 107 23.07 -14.70 0.23
C SER A 107 22.97 -13.48 -0.68
N ASP A 108 24.09 -12.81 -0.91
CA ASP A 108 24.17 -11.68 -1.83
C ASP A 108 23.95 -12.14 -3.29
N SER A 109 24.39 -13.36 -3.60
CA SER A 109 24.15 -14.01 -4.90
C SER A 109 22.66 -14.21 -5.17
N TYR A 110 21.86 -14.57 -4.16
CA TYR A 110 20.42 -14.77 -4.33
C TYR A 110 19.75 -13.45 -4.74
N VAL A 111 20.04 -12.36 -4.03
CA VAL A 111 19.52 -11.00 -4.30
C VAL A 111 19.84 -10.59 -5.75
N THR A 112 21.09 -10.79 -6.16
CA THR A 112 21.53 -10.49 -7.53
C THR A 112 20.86 -11.38 -8.58
N ASN A 113 20.87 -12.70 -8.39
CA ASN A 113 20.36 -13.68 -9.36
C ASN A 113 18.85 -13.53 -9.60
N MET A 114 18.10 -13.20 -8.55
CA MET A 114 16.66 -12.98 -8.68
C MET A 114 16.31 -11.62 -9.30
N LYS A 115 17.30 -10.73 -9.55
CA LYS A 115 17.07 -9.33 -9.97
C LYS A 115 16.16 -8.60 -8.98
N TRP A 116 16.46 -8.74 -7.70
CA TRP A 116 15.72 -8.04 -6.65
C TRP A 116 15.78 -6.52 -6.87
N PRO A 117 14.75 -5.75 -6.50
CA PRO A 117 14.79 -4.30 -6.68
C PRO A 117 15.90 -3.57 -5.91
N PHE A 118 16.42 -4.17 -4.85
CA PHE A 118 17.36 -3.53 -3.94
C PHE A 118 18.69 -4.28 -3.88
N ALA A 119 19.78 -3.53 -3.72
CA ALA A 119 21.12 -4.10 -3.67
C ALA A 119 21.36 -4.94 -2.40
N PRO A 120 22.27 -5.94 -2.44
CA PRO A 120 22.49 -6.84 -1.31
C PRO A 120 22.85 -6.15 0.01
N ASP A 121 23.65 -5.09 -0.02
CA ASP A 121 24.04 -4.29 1.15
C ASP A 121 22.84 -3.62 1.82
N HIS A 122 21.93 -3.03 1.04
CA HIS A 122 20.67 -2.48 1.53
C HIS A 122 19.78 -3.57 2.14
N VAL A 123 19.69 -4.73 1.49
CA VAL A 123 18.95 -5.88 2.02
C VAL A 123 19.50 -6.30 3.39
N GLN A 124 20.83 -6.38 3.53
CA GLN A 124 21.47 -6.73 4.80
C GLN A 124 21.28 -5.68 5.89
N ALA A 125 21.34 -4.39 5.55
CA ALA A 125 21.08 -3.32 6.51
C ALA A 125 19.68 -3.43 7.11
N LEU A 126 18.67 -3.78 6.30
CA LEU A 126 17.30 -3.98 6.79
C LEU A 126 17.12 -5.30 7.57
N TYR A 127 17.92 -6.34 7.29
CA TYR A 127 18.02 -7.49 8.20
C TYR A 127 18.57 -7.06 9.56
N ASP A 128 19.65 -6.28 9.58
CA ASP A 128 20.26 -5.78 10.82
C ASP A 128 19.26 -4.97 11.65
N GLU A 129 18.46 -4.10 11.02
CA GLU A 129 17.39 -3.35 11.70
C GLU A 129 16.34 -4.27 12.34
N ASN A 130 15.85 -5.28 11.60
CA ASN A 130 14.85 -6.21 12.10
C ASN A 130 15.42 -7.05 13.27
N GLU A 131 16.69 -7.46 13.18
CA GLU A 131 17.34 -8.32 14.16
C GLU A 131 17.65 -7.63 15.49
N GLN A 132 17.60 -6.29 15.55
CA GLN A 132 17.58 -5.56 16.83
C GLN A 132 16.31 -5.85 17.66
N ILE A 133 15.22 -6.24 17.00
CA ILE A 133 13.93 -6.55 17.64
C ILE A 133 13.71 -8.07 17.74
N HIS A 134 14.18 -8.81 16.73
CA HIS A 134 13.91 -10.23 16.52
C HIS A 134 15.15 -10.94 15.97
N SER A 135 15.98 -11.46 16.85
CA SER A 135 17.28 -12.05 16.51
C SER A 135 17.22 -13.57 16.36
N ALA A 136 18.15 -14.12 15.58
CA ALA A 136 18.34 -15.56 15.49
C ALA A 136 19.28 -16.11 16.59
N THR A 137 19.12 -17.39 16.93
CA THR A 137 20.02 -18.18 17.78
C THR A 137 20.10 -19.60 17.25
N ASP A 138 21.28 -20.21 17.27
CA ASP A 138 21.46 -21.65 17.05
C ASP A 138 21.37 -22.47 18.36
N ARG A 139 21.25 -21.78 19.50
CA ARG A 139 21.11 -22.32 20.86
C ARG A 139 19.80 -21.82 21.46
N PRO A 140 18.67 -22.45 21.12
CA PRO A 140 17.36 -21.98 21.57
C PRO A 140 17.10 -22.24 23.06
N SER A 141 17.82 -23.18 23.67
CA SER A 141 17.79 -23.45 25.12
C SER A 141 18.50 -22.32 25.90
N PRO A 142 17.89 -21.72 26.94
CA PRO A 142 18.46 -20.58 27.68
C PRO A 142 19.78 -20.84 28.41
N ASP A 143 20.13 -22.11 28.65
CA ASP A 143 21.42 -22.50 29.23
C ASP A 143 22.59 -22.45 28.23
N GLY A 144 22.33 -22.09 26.97
CA GLY A 144 23.36 -21.97 25.93
C GLY A 144 23.82 -23.32 25.35
N ASN A 145 23.16 -24.43 25.71
CA ASN A 145 23.53 -25.76 25.24
C ASN A 145 22.73 -26.17 23.98
N TRP A 146 23.37 -27.00 23.16
CA TRP A 146 22.66 -27.74 22.12
C TRP A 146 22.17 -29.08 22.67
N TYR A 147 20.89 -29.37 22.43
CA TYR A 147 20.25 -30.64 22.80
C TYR A 147 19.97 -31.48 21.55
N LEU A 148 19.73 -32.78 21.74
CA LEU A 148 19.32 -33.73 20.68
C LEU A 148 20.36 -33.89 19.56
N GLN A 149 21.64 -33.91 19.93
CA GLN A 149 22.77 -33.78 18.99
C GLN A 149 23.16 -35.07 18.27
N GLU A 150 22.52 -36.21 18.56
CA GLU A 150 22.85 -37.50 17.95
C GLU A 150 22.78 -37.45 16.42
N GLY A 151 21.66 -36.97 15.88
CA GLY A 151 21.49 -36.78 14.42
C GLY A 151 22.47 -35.76 13.84
N TYR A 152 22.78 -34.69 14.60
CA TYR A 152 23.79 -33.70 14.21
C TYR A 152 25.16 -34.36 14.04
N SER A 153 25.63 -35.08 15.07
CA SER A 153 26.95 -35.71 15.09
C SER A 153 27.12 -36.75 13.97
N ILE A 154 26.08 -37.56 13.71
CA ILE A 154 26.09 -38.56 12.63
C ILE A 154 26.25 -37.86 11.27
N VAL A 155 25.38 -36.89 10.96
CA VAL A 155 25.39 -36.22 9.65
C VAL A 155 26.62 -35.32 9.48
N ALA A 156 27.02 -34.59 10.52
CA ALA A 156 28.22 -33.76 10.50
C ALA A 156 29.50 -34.57 10.23
N LYS A 157 29.62 -35.79 10.80
CA LYS A 157 30.73 -36.70 10.51
C LYS A 157 30.74 -37.11 9.03
N ALA A 158 29.60 -37.54 8.50
CA ALA A 158 29.46 -37.89 7.10
C ALA A 158 29.82 -36.71 6.16
N PHE A 159 29.36 -35.50 6.49
CA PHE A 159 29.66 -34.28 5.74
C PHE A 159 31.15 -33.91 5.80
N ARG A 160 31.79 -33.92 6.98
CA ARG A 160 33.24 -33.66 7.09
C ARG A 160 34.07 -34.66 6.28
N ASN A 161 33.72 -35.94 6.31
CA ASN A 161 34.38 -36.99 5.51
C ASN A 161 34.25 -36.76 3.99
N ASN A 162 33.31 -35.93 3.55
CA ASN A 162 33.08 -35.59 2.14
C ASN A 162 33.49 -34.14 1.79
N GLY A 163 34.32 -33.53 2.65
CA GLY A 163 34.92 -32.22 2.45
C GLY A 163 34.00 -31.05 2.74
N TYR A 164 32.92 -31.25 3.50
CA TYR A 164 32.11 -30.14 3.98
C TYR A 164 32.73 -29.45 5.19
N THR A 165 32.50 -28.15 5.30
CA THR A 165 33.00 -27.32 6.40
C THR A 165 31.87 -26.85 7.30
N GLU A 166 32.07 -26.96 8.62
CA GLU A 166 31.15 -26.45 9.63
C GLU A 166 31.28 -24.93 9.75
N LYS A 167 30.15 -24.22 9.82
CA LYS A 167 30.03 -22.77 9.93
C LYS A 167 28.81 -22.40 10.77
N THR A 168 28.85 -21.24 11.42
CA THR A 168 27.63 -20.61 11.94
C THR A 168 26.82 -20.06 10.77
N ILE A 169 25.68 -20.67 10.46
CA ILE A 169 24.99 -20.51 9.16
C ILE A 169 24.67 -19.05 8.77
N ASN A 170 24.30 -18.21 9.74
CA ASN A 170 23.91 -16.82 9.49
C ASN A 170 25.07 -15.81 9.54
N ASP A 171 26.31 -16.24 9.87
CA ASP A 171 27.46 -15.35 9.84
C ASP A 171 27.65 -14.74 8.45
N ALA A 172 28.15 -13.50 8.38
CA ALA A 172 28.25 -12.74 7.14
C ALA A 172 29.00 -13.47 6.01
N ALA A 173 30.05 -14.24 6.35
CA ALA A 173 30.77 -15.06 5.39
C ALA A 173 30.02 -16.37 5.06
N ALA A 174 29.44 -17.03 6.08
CA ALA A 174 28.78 -18.32 5.95
C ALA A 174 27.47 -18.25 5.15
N ARG A 175 26.70 -17.16 5.27
CA ARG A 175 25.48 -16.95 4.48
C ARG A 175 25.75 -16.93 2.98
N ASN A 176 26.95 -16.55 2.56
CA ASN A 176 27.40 -16.59 1.16
C ASN A 176 28.08 -17.92 0.77
N ALA A 177 28.51 -18.73 1.74
CA ALA A 177 29.15 -20.03 1.50
C ALA A 177 28.10 -21.15 1.37
N LYS A 178 27.48 -21.27 0.19
CA LYS A 178 26.44 -22.29 -0.10
C LYS A 178 26.96 -23.54 -0.82
N HIS A 179 28.28 -23.78 -0.81
CA HIS A 179 28.88 -24.99 -1.37
C HIS A 179 29.60 -25.78 -0.28
N LYS A 180 29.17 -27.03 -0.04
CA LYS A 180 29.73 -27.94 0.97
C LYS A 180 29.89 -27.28 2.35
N THR A 181 28.83 -26.64 2.82
CA THR A 181 28.78 -25.98 4.13
C THR A 181 27.73 -26.65 5.00
N PHE A 182 27.97 -26.77 6.30
CA PHE A 182 26.92 -27.15 7.24
C PHE A 182 27.09 -26.43 8.58
N GLY A 183 26.11 -26.55 9.46
CA GLY A 183 26.16 -26.04 10.83
C GLY A 183 24.85 -26.23 11.55
N HIS A 184 24.79 -25.76 12.79
CA HIS A 184 23.58 -25.79 13.58
C HIS A 184 22.45 -24.98 12.96
N ALA A 185 21.23 -25.46 13.13
CA ALA A 185 20.03 -24.79 12.66
C ALA A 185 19.79 -23.46 13.40
N PRO A 186 19.73 -22.31 12.69
CA PRO A 186 19.37 -21.04 13.31
C PRO A 186 17.85 -20.91 13.45
N PHE A 187 17.40 -20.55 14.65
CA PHE A 187 16.01 -20.35 15.03
C PHE A 187 15.74 -18.95 15.55
N THR A 188 14.47 -18.59 15.62
CA THR A 188 13.99 -17.39 16.35
C THR A 188 13.31 -17.82 17.65
N VAL A 189 14.14 -17.89 18.69
CA VAL A 189 13.75 -18.27 20.05
C VAL A 189 14.35 -17.28 21.02
N LYS A 190 13.57 -16.85 22.00
CA LYS A 190 14.03 -15.95 23.06
C LYS A 190 13.57 -16.49 24.40
N ASN A 191 14.51 -16.71 25.31
CA ASN A 191 14.26 -17.28 26.65
C ASN A 191 13.47 -18.61 26.59
N GLY A 192 13.81 -19.48 25.63
CA GLY A 192 13.16 -20.78 25.44
C GLY A 192 11.74 -20.74 24.88
N LEU A 193 11.26 -19.56 24.46
CA LEU A 193 9.95 -19.37 23.84
C LEU A 193 10.11 -19.01 22.36
N ARG A 194 9.14 -19.41 21.54
CA ARG A 194 9.01 -18.94 20.16
C ARG A 194 8.99 -17.41 20.18
N ASP A 195 9.89 -16.80 19.43
CA ASP A 195 9.82 -15.38 19.16
C ASP A 195 9.44 -15.20 17.71
N SER A 196 8.21 -14.77 17.41
CA SER A 196 7.75 -14.43 16.04
C SER A 196 7.37 -12.95 15.98
N PRO A 197 7.13 -12.33 14.82
CA PRO A 197 6.62 -10.96 14.75
C PRO A 197 5.33 -10.70 15.53
N ALA A 198 4.50 -11.74 15.75
CA ALA A 198 3.32 -11.69 16.62
C ALA A 198 3.68 -11.46 18.11
N ASN A 199 4.89 -11.81 18.52
CA ASN A 199 5.45 -11.46 19.82
C ASN A 199 6.32 -10.20 19.73
N SER A 200 7.40 -10.24 18.95
CA SER A 200 8.46 -9.23 18.97
C SER A 200 8.01 -7.87 18.47
N PHE A 201 7.42 -7.81 17.27
CA PHE A 201 6.98 -6.56 16.63
C PHE A 201 5.65 -6.07 17.19
N TRP A 202 4.66 -6.95 17.38
CA TRP A 202 3.36 -6.56 17.95
C TRP A 202 3.50 -5.95 19.35
N ASN A 203 4.31 -6.53 20.25
CA ASN A 203 4.52 -5.95 21.58
C ASN A 203 5.10 -4.53 21.55
N LYS A 204 5.86 -4.16 20.51
CA LYS A 204 6.41 -2.81 20.34
C LYS A 204 5.38 -1.77 19.86
N MET A 205 4.31 -2.20 19.20
CA MET A 205 3.31 -1.30 18.60
C MET A 205 1.91 -1.37 19.23
N LYS A 206 1.55 -2.44 19.95
CA LYS A 206 0.18 -2.67 20.44
C LYS A 206 -0.39 -1.59 21.36
N GLY A 207 0.49 -0.82 22.03
CA GLY A 207 0.09 0.31 22.88
C GLY A 207 0.01 1.66 22.16
N ARG A 208 0.36 1.72 20.86
CA ARG A 208 0.35 2.97 20.08
C ARG A 208 -1.10 3.30 19.66
N PRO A 209 -1.56 4.55 19.87
CA PRO A 209 -2.96 4.92 19.58
C PRO A 209 -3.30 4.93 18.08
N ASN A 210 -2.29 5.03 17.22
CA ASN A 210 -2.42 5.05 15.76
C ASN A 210 -2.38 3.65 15.12
N VAL A 211 -2.40 2.57 15.90
CA VAL A 211 -2.40 1.18 15.39
C VAL A 211 -3.62 0.43 15.89
N GLN A 212 -4.27 -0.30 14.97
CA GLN A 212 -5.33 -1.24 15.32
C GLN A 212 -5.09 -2.59 14.65
N LEU A 213 -5.28 -3.67 15.40
CA LEU A 213 -5.34 -5.04 14.89
C LEU A 213 -6.77 -5.55 15.03
N ARG A 214 -7.35 -6.05 13.93
CA ARG A 214 -8.65 -6.72 13.93
C ARG A 214 -8.46 -8.16 13.48
N THR A 215 -8.75 -9.09 14.38
CA THR A 215 -8.77 -10.54 14.11
C THR A 215 -10.13 -10.96 13.58
N GLN A 216 -10.21 -12.18 13.02
CA GLN A 216 -11.43 -12.69 12.37
C GLN A 216 -12.00 -11.74 11.31
N ALA A 217 -11.11 -11.02 10.62
CA ALA A 217 -11.40 -10.02 9.62
C ALA A 217 -10.88 -10.49 8.26
N MET A 218 -11.60 -11.44 7.65
CA MET A 218 -11.21 -12.00 6.35
C MET A 218 -11.50 -10.99 5.24
N VAL A 219 -10.45 -10.43 4.65
CA VAL A 219 -10.59 -9.50 3.53
C VAL A 219 -11.16 -10.23 2.32
N SER A 220 -12.20 -9.65 1.74
CA SER A 220 -12.86 -10.13 0.53
C SER A 220 -12.28 -9.48 -0.72
N HIS A 221 -12.12 -8.15 -0.71
CA HIS A 221 -11.57 -7.38 -1.81
C HIS A 221 -11.16 -5.97 -1.35
N ILE A 222 -10.35 -5.32 -2.17
CA ILE A 222 -9.98 -3.91 -2.08
C ILE A 222 -10.99 -3.11 -2.89
N LYS A 223 -11.50 -2.01 -2.34
CA LYS A 223 -12.25 -1.02 -3.12
C LYS A 223 -11.27 -0.18 -3.91
N GLN A 224 -11.37 -0.21 -5.23
CA GLN A 224 -10.47 0.52 -6.11
C GLN A 224 -11.19 1.11 -7.31
N SER A 225 -10.66 2.21 -7.82
CA SER A 225 -11.06 2.80 -9.11
C SER A 225 -9.81 3.07 -9.93
N GLN A 226 -9.69 2.42 -11.10
CA GLN A 226 -8.55 2.57 -12.02
C GLN A 226 -7.18 2.38 -11.34
N GLY A 227 -7.09 1.39 -10.45
CA GLY A 227 -5.86 1.05 -9.72
C GLY A 227 -5.57 1.93 -8.51
N LYS A 228 -6.44 2.89 -8.16
CA LYS A 228 -6.36 3.62 -6.89
C LYS A 228 -7.28 2.99 -5.85
N ALA A 229 -6.71 2.40 -4.80
CA ALA A 229 -7.45 1.93 -3.65
C ALA A 229 -8.06 3.08 -2.85
N THR A 230 -9.31 2.93 -2.43
CA THR A 230 -10.06 3.86 -1.59
C THR A 230 -10.53 3.22 -0.28
N GLY A 231 -10.43 1.89 -0.17
CA GLY A 231 -10.82 1.15 1.02
C GLY A 231 -10.63 -0.35 0.87
N VAL A 232 -10.99 -1.09 1.90
CA VAL A 232 -10.95 -2.56 1.94
C VAL A 232 -12.27 -3.07 2.52
N VAL A 233 -12.83 -4.12 1.91
CA VAL A 233 -14.02 -4.81 2.41
C VAL A 233 -13.62 -6.16 3.00
N TYR A 234 -13.96 -6.39 4.25
CA TYR A 234 -13.73 -7.64 4.97
C TYR A 234 -15.04 -8.21 5.51
N ASN A 235 -15.04 -9.52 5.78
CA ASN A 235 -16.23 -10.29 6.17
C ASN A 235 -17.42 -10.03 5.23
N THR A 236 -17.13 -9.88 3.93
CA THR A 236 -18.06 -9.65 2.81
C THR A 236 -18.73 -8.27 2.76
N ASN A 237 -18.99 -7.62 3.88
CA ASN A 237 -19.79 -6.39 3.93
C ASN A 237 -19.24 -5.28 4.83
N VAL A 238 -18.16 -5.51 5.58
CA VAL A 238 -17.61 -4.50 6.48
C VAL A 238 -16.53 -3.70 5.75
N GLU A 239 -16.74 -2.39 5.65
CA GLU A 239 -15.85 -1.49 4.92
C GLU A 239 -14.91 -0.71 5.84
N VAL A 240 -13.66 -0.58 5.38
CA VAL A 240 -12.69 0.37 5.91
C VAL A 240 -12.28 1.32 4.80
N THR A 241 -12.48 2.62 5.01
CA THR A 241 -12.05 3.66 4.07
C THR A 241 -10.60 4.09 4.33
N LEU A 242 -9.84 4.32 3.25
CA LEU A 242 -8.52 4.92 3.27
C LEU A 242 -8.60 6.44 3.33
N THR A 243 -7.58 7.08 3.89
CA THR A 243 -7.40 8.54 3.73
C THR A 243 -7.09 8.88 2.28
N THR A 244 -7.15 10.16 1.92
CA THR A 244 -6.84 10.62 0.55
C THR A 244 -5.41 10.30 0.10
N ARG A 245 -4.51 10.15 1.08
CA ARG A 245 -3.09 9.75 0.96
C ARG A 245 -2.85 8.27 1.26
N GLY A 246 -3.91 7.51 1.50
CA GLY A 246 -3.80 6.18 2.05
C GLY A 246 -3.35 5.12 1.05
N ALA A 247 -2.85 4.00 1.57
CA ALA A 247 -2.34 2.87 0.80
C ALA A 247 -2.81 1.54 1.39
N VAL A 248 -2.85 0.50 0.55
CA VAL A 248 -3.05 -0.89 0.97
C VAL A 248 -1.73 -1.63 0.86
N ILE A 249 -1.39 -2.40 1.90
CA ILE A 249 -0.29 -3.36 1.87
C ILE A 249 -0.87 -4.77 1.92
N MET A 250 -0.57 -5.56 0.89
CA MET A 250 -0.93 -6.97 0.79
C MET A 250 0.11 -7.82 1.48
N ALA A 251 -0.29 -8.47 2.56
CA ALA A 251 0.53 -9.37 3.39
C ALA A 251 -0.23 -10.68 3.71
N ALA A 252 -1.08 -11.13 2.78
CA ALA A 252 -1.96 -12.30 2.94
C ALA A 252 -1.27 -13.62 2.57
N GLY A 253 0.04 -13.57 2.26
CA GLY A 253 0.84 -14.70 1.79
C GLY A 253 0.68 -14.94 0.30
N ALA A 254 1.61 -15.68 -0.32
CA ALA A 254 1.64 -15.88 -1.77
C ALA A 254 0.28 -16.34 -2.37
N LEU A 255 -0.39 -17.29 -1.72
CA LEU A 255 -1.68 -17.79 -2.20
C LEU A 255 -2.86 -16.89 -1.84
N GLY A 256 -2.77 -16.10 -0.76
CA GLY A 256 -3.84 -15.21 -0.31
C GLY A 256 -3.84 -13.85 -1.02
N THR A 257 -2.65 -13.29 -1.25
CA THR A 257 -2.47 -11.98 -1.88
C THR A 257 -2.99 -11.98 -3.31
N SER A 258 -2.62 -12.98 -4.12
CA SER A 258 -3.13 -13.14 -5.49
C SER A 258 -4.65 -13.32 -5.53
N LYS A 259 -5.22 -14.12 -4.62
CA LYS A 259 -6.67 -14.29 -4.47
C LYS A 259 -7.37 -12.95 -4.28
N VAL A 260 -6.96 -12.17 -3.28
CA VAL A 260 -7.61 -10.90 -2.95
C VAL A 260 -7.45 -9.89 -4.09
N LEU A 261 -6.28 -9.81 -4.73
CA LEU A 261 -6.06 -8.92 -5.88
C LEU A 261 -7.03 -9.25 -7.02
N ILE A 262 -7.16 -10.52 -7.41
CA ILE A 262 -8.09 -10.95 -8.47
C ILE A 262 -9.54 -10.64 -8.07
N GLN A 263 -9.95 -10.92 -6.83
CA GLN A 263 -11.29 -10.56 -6.32
C GLN A 263 -11.54 -9.04 -6.29
N SER A 264 -10.49 -8.22 -6.39
CA SER A 264 -10.56 -6.75 -6.38
C SER A 264 -10.59 -6.12 -7.79
N GLY A 265 -10.65 -6.94 -8.85
CA GLY A 265 -10.57 -6.44 -10.23
C GLY A 265 -9.13 -6.14 -10.67
N ILE A 266 -8.12 -6.76 -10.06
CA ILE A 266 -6.69 -6.60 -10.36
C ILE A 266 -6.11 -7.98 -10.68
N GLY A 267 -5.87 -8.28 -11.95
CA GLY A 267 -5.34 -9.58 -12.34
C GLY A 267 -5.48 -9.95 -13.81
N PRO A 268 -5.32 -11.24 -14.16
CA PRO A 268 -5.44 -11.74 -15.52
C PRO A 268 -6.86 -11.57 -16.07
N SER A 269 -6.99 -11.13 -17.32
CA SER A 269 -8.28 -10.83 -17.94
C SER A 269 -9.25 -12.02 -17.94
N ASP A 270 -8.76 -13.24 -18.14
CA ASP A 270 -9.55 -14.47 -18.11
C ASP A 270 -10.16 -14.72 -16.71
N GLN A 271 -9.36 -14.55 -15.65
CA GLN A 271 -9.81 -14.67 -14.27
C GLN A 271 -10.83 -13.59 -13.91
N LEU A 272 -10.57 -12.34 -14.32
CA LEU A 272 -11.49 -11.23 -14.07
C LEU A 272 -12.83 -11.41 -14.81
N ASN A 273 -12.79 -11.84 -16.07
CA ASN A 273 -14.00 -12.17 -16.83
C ASN A 273 -14.80 -13.30 -16.18
N LEU A 274 -14.12 -14.35 -15.72
CA LEU A 274 -14.73 -15.48 -15.03
C LEU A 274 -15.46 -15.02 -13.76
N LEU A 275 -14.82 -14.22 -12.92
CA LEU A 275 -15.44 -13.72 -11.68
C LEU A 275 -16.56 -12.71 -11.95
N ASN A 276 -16.44 -11.86 -12.97
CA ASN A 276 -17.45 -10.87 -13.32
C ASN A 276 -18.78 -11.50 -13.76
N ALA A 277 -18.72 -12.66 -14.42
CA ALA A 277 -19.89 -13.43 -14.83
C ALA A 277 -20.69 -13.99 -13.64
N ARG A 278 -20.18 -13.88 -12.41
CA ARG A 278 -20.79 -14.45 -11.20
C ARG A 278 -21.31 -13.38 -10.25
N SER A 279 -22.23 -13.71 -9.36
CA SER A 279 -22.84 -12.77 -8.40
C SER A 279 -22.07 -12.63 -7.08
N ASP A 280 -21.25 -13.62 -6.73
CA ASP A 280 -20.54 -13.77 -5.45
C ASP A 280 -19.24 -12.96 -5.34
N PHE A 281 -18.82 -12.26 -6.41
CA PHE A 281 -17.60 -11.44 -6.45
C PHE A 281 -17.88 -9.94 -6.67
N PRO A 282 -18.43 -9.24 -5.66
CA PRO A 282 -18.78 -7.81 -5.79
C PRO A 282 -17.57 -6.93 -6.08
N GLY A 283 -16.38 -7.32 -5.62
CA GLY A 283 -15.13 -6.59 -5.83
C GLY A 283 -14.68 -6.48 -7.30
N VAL A 284 -15.11 -7.40 -8.16
CA VAL A 284 -14.86 -7.35 -9.61
C VAL A 284 -15.91 -6.49 -10.34
N LYS A 285 -17.09 -6.31 -9.74
CA LYS A 285 -18.20 -5.52 -10.31
C LYS A 285 -18.12 -4.03 -9.99
N GLN A 286 -17.57 -3.67 -8.82
CA GLN A 286 -17.32 -2.25 -8.48
C GLN A 286 -16.39 -1.55 -9.48
N SER A 287 -15.57 -2.31 -10.21
CA SER A 287 -14.60 -1.79 -11.16
C SER A 287 -15.18 -1.52 -12.55
N ASN A 288 -16.51 -1.35 -12.72
CA ASN A 288 -17.24 -1.02 -13.96
C ASN A 288 -16.48 -0.02 -14.89
N GLY A 289 -15.58 -0.54 -15.75
CA GLY A 289 -14.77 0.22 -16.71
C GLY A 289 -13.30 0.50 -16.32
N GLY A 290 -12.76 -0.05 -15.23
CA GLY A 290 -11.43 0.26 -14.69
C GLY A 290 -10.72 -0.91 -14.01
N TRP A 291 -10.86 -2.14 -14.51
CA TRP A 291 -9.98 -3.25 -14.11
C TRP A 291 -8.52 -2.87 -14.31
N VAL A 292 -7.67 -3.34 -13.41
CA VAL A 292 -6.23 -3.31 -13.61
C VAL A 292 -5.84 -4.66 -14.21
N ILE A 293 -5.59 -4.66 -15.52
CA ILE A 293 -5.11 -5.85 -16.20
C ILE A 293 -3.65 -6.05 -15.85
N ASN A 294 -3.39 -7.01 -14.98
CA ASN A 294 -2.06 -7.44 -14.61
C ASN A 294 -2.00 -8.97 -14.82
N PRO A 295 -1.50 -9.43 -15.98
CA PRO A 295 -1.53 -10.85 -16.33
C PRO A 295 -0.64 -11.72 -15.43
N ASN A 296 0.20 -11.10 -14.59
CA ASN A 296 1.16 -11.80 -13.75
C ASN A 296 0.68 -12.03 -12.31
N VAL A 297 -0.49 -11.51 -11.92
CA VAL A 297 -1.09 -11.83 -10.61
C VAL A 297 -1.52 -13.30 -10.60
N GLY A 298 -1.07 -14.02 -9.58
CA GLY A 298 -1.27 -15.47 -9.44
C GLY A 298 -0.28 -16.31 -10.24
N GLN A 299 0.49 -15.73 -11.18
CA GLN A 299 1.41 -16.45 -12.05
C GLN A 299 2.79 -16.65 -11.44
N ASN A 300 3.60 -17.51 -12.06
CA ASN A 300 5.00 -17.78 -11.65
C ASN A 300 5.13 -18.27 -10.21
N LEU A 301 4.08 -18.90 -9.67
CA LEU A 301 4.12 -19.50 -8.35
C LEU A 301 5.20 -20.58 -8.32
N PHE A 302 5.99 -20.62 -7.25
CA PHE A 302 6.91 -21.72 -6.96
C PHE A 302 6.73 -22.19 -5.51
N ASP A 303 7.20 -23.39 -5.22
CA ASP A 303 7.49 -23.89 -3.88
C ASP A 303 8.83 -24.62 -3.94
N THR A 304 9.53 -24.74 -2.82
CA THR A 304 10.74 -25.56 -2.71
C THR A 304 10.36 -27.04 -2.95
N ASN A 305 11.15 -27.78 -3.73
CA ASN A 305 10.96 -29.23 -3.85
C ASN A 305 11.63 -29.92 -2.67
N VAL A 306 10.95 -30.90 -2.05
CA VAL A 306 11.50 -31.65 -0.91
C VAL A 306 11.21 -33.14 -0.97
N VAL A 307 12.16 -33.95 -0.49
CA VAL A 307 11.97 -35.37 -0.15
C VAL A 307 12.53 -35.65 1.25
N PHE A 308 11.96 -36.65 1.94
CA PHE A 308 12.34 -37.02 3.30
C PHE A 308 13.06 -38.37 3.32
N ALA A 309 14.39 -38.35 3.39
CA ALA A 309 15.22 -39.55 3.48
C ALA A 309 15.40 -39.95 4.96
N THR A 310 14.81 -41.06 5.36
CA THR A 310 14.92 -41.60 6.72
C THR A 310 16.03 -42.64 6.78
N PHE A 311 16.78 -42.63 7.87
CA PHE A 311 17.86 -43.54 8.16
C PHE A 311 17.74 -44.09 9.59
N THR A 312 18.27 -45.29 9.82
CA THR A 312 18.60 -45.77 11.18
C THR A 312 20.11 -45.83 11.38
N HIS A 313 20.58 -45.53 12.58
CA HIS A 313 22.00 -45.61 12.93
C HIS A 313 22.16 -46.05 14.40
N PRO A 314 23.16 -46.90 14.75
CA PRO A 314 23.33 -47.38 16.12
C PRO A 314 23.48 -46.26 17.18
N ASP A 315 24.16 -45.17 16.82
CA ASP A 315 24.37 -44.03 17.71
C ASP A 315 23.18 -43.07 17.78
N MET A 316 22.14 -43.27 16.96
CA MET A 316 20.98 -42.37 16.96
C MET A 316 20.07 -42.67 18.15
N LYS A 317 19.63 -41.60 18.83
CA LYS A 317 18.56 -41.63 19.82
C LYS A 317 17.48 -40.65 19.40
N SER A 318 16.36 -41.17 18.91
CA SER A 318 15.30 -40.35 18.36
C SER A 318 14.58 -39.55 19.44
N PHE A 319 14.33 -38.27 19.17
CA PHE A 319 13.48 -37.42 19.99
C PHE A 319 12.17 -37.16 19.26
N GLN A 320 11.08 -37.67 19.83
CA GLN A 320 9.75 -37.73 19.22
C GLN A 320 8.81 -36.71 19.87
N TYR A 321 8.75 -35.49 19.32
CA TYR A 321 7.92 -34.39 19.85
C TYR A 321 6.44 -34.76 20.06
N LYS A 322 5.85 -35.57 19.17
CA LYS A 322 4.44 -36.00 19.24
C LYS A 322 4.09 -36.84 20.46
N THR A 323 5.08 -37.47 21.08
CA THR A 323 4.88 -38.25 22.30
C THR A 323 4.79 -37.40 23.56
N ARG A 324 5.12 -36.09 23.48
CA ARG A 324 5.18 -35.16 24.62
C ARG A 324 5.88 -35.77 25.84
N PRO A 325 7.19 -36.13 25.75
CA PRO A 325 7.88 -36.83 26.82
C PRO A 325 7.82 -36.02 28.13
N SER A 326 7.25 -36.61 29.18
CA SER A 326 7.00 -35.92 30.45
C SER A 326 8.28 -35.35 31.08
N TRP A 327 9.39 -36.07 30.98
CA TRP A 327 10.70 -35.61 31.47
C TRP A 327 11.21 -34.36 30.74
N ALA A 328 10.94 -34.24 29.43
CA ALA A 328 11.37 -33.10 28.63
C ALA A 328 10.51 -31.87 28.92
N ILE A 329 9.21 -32.09 29.10
CA ILE A 329 8.26 -31.05 29.54
C ILE A 329 8.61 -30.60 30.96
N ASP A 330 8.93 -31.52 31.87
CA ASP A 330 9.33 -31.19 33.24
C ASP A 330 10.60 -30.34 33.27
N GLN A 331 11.65 -30.74 32.54
CA GLN A 331 12.86 -29.93 32.40
C GLN A 331 12.54 -28.53 31.88
N TYR A 332 11.71 -28.41 30.85
CA TYR A 332 11.33 -27.13 30.27
C TYR A 332 10.53 -26.24 31.24
N MET A 333 9.52 -26.81 31.91
CA MET A 333 8.64 -26.05 32.79
C MET A 333 9.29 -25.68 34.12
N ASN A 334 10.17 -26.55 34.64
CA ASN A 334 10.66 -26.47 36.02
C ASN A 334 12.17 -26.20 36.12
N GLN A 335 12.94 -26.28 35.02
CA GLN A 335 14.40 -26.09 35.01
C GLN A 335 14.82 -25.01 34.00
N GLY A 336 14.14 -23.86 34.06
CA GLY A 336 14.57 -22.65 33.32
C GLY A 336 14.35 -22.71 31.81
N GLN A 337 13.33 -23.43 31.32
CA GLN A 337 13.00 -23.56 29.89
C GLN A 337 14.13 -24.19 29.08
N THR A 338 14.92 -25.06 29.71
CA THR A 338 16.04 -25.76 29.09
C THR A 338 15.62 -27.07 28.43
N GLY A 339 16.50 -27.64 27.62
CA GLY A 339 16.33 -28.98 27.06
C GLY A 339 15.76 -29.03 25.63
N GLY A 340 15.50 -30.24 25.15
CA GLY A 340 15.01 -30.47 23.78
C GLY A 340 13.64 -29.86 23.48
N TRP A 341 12.81 -29.64 24.50
CA TRP A 341 11.49 -29.00 24.38
C TRP A 341 11.57 -27.49 24.09
N ALA A 342 12.74 -26.88 24.30
CA ALA A 342 13.03 -25.50 23.93
C ALA A 342 13.40 -25.32 22.44
N SER A 343 13.39 -26.40 21.64
CA SER A 343 13.74 -26.41 20.22
C SER A 343 12.62 -27.00 19.35
N PHE A 344 12.70 -26.76 18.04
CA PHE A 344 11.72 -27.23 17.03
C PHE A 344 12.10 -28.56 16.38
N GLY A 345 13.29 -29.09 16.66
CA GLY A 345 13.74 -30.40 16.20
C GLY A 345 14.86 -30.37 15.16
N PRO A 346 14.85 -29.55 14.09
CA PRO A 346 15.97 -29.53 13.17
C PRO A 346 17.29 -29.20 13.89
N THR A 347 18.31 -30.05 13.77
CA THR A 347 19.59 -29.86 14.48
C THR A 347 20.67 -29.32 13.57
N LEU A 348 20.67 -29.72 12.30
CA LEU A 348 21.67 -29.39 11.31
C LEU A 348 21.04 -28.83 10.04
N ILE A 349 21.68 -27.80 9.48
CA ILE A 349 21.45 -27.28 8.13
C ILE A 349 22.72 -27.48 7.31
N GLY A 350 22.58 -28.03 6.10
CA GLY A 350 23.66 -28.21 5.14
C GLY A 350 23.31 -27.63 3.79
N TYR A 351 24.31 -27.16 3.04
CA TYR A 351 24.17 -26.59 1.71
C TYR A 351 25.22 -27.17 0.76
N GLU A 352 24.81 -27.46 -0.46
CA GLU A 352 25.76 -27.76 -1.54
C GLU A 352 25.20 -27.38 -2.90
N ASN A 353 25.60 -26.22 -3.44
CA ASN A 353 25.25 -25.81 -4.79
C ASN A 353 26.15 -26.48 -5.83
N TYR A 354 25.58 -27.05 -6.89
CA TYR A 354 26.34 -27.60 -8.02
C TYR A 354 25.48 -27.73 -9.29
N ALA A 355 26.13 -27.95 -10.43
CA ALA A 355 25.46 -28.05 -11.71
C ALA A 355 24.86 -29.45 -11.96
N VAL A 356 23.60 -29.49 -12.40
CA VAL A 356 22.94 -30.68 -12.94
C VAL A 356 22.40 -30.29 -14.33
N ASN A 357 22.72 -31.09 -15.34
CA ASN A 357 22.35 -30.82 -16.74
C ASN A 357 22.69 -29.39 -17.22
N GLY A 358 23.83 -28.85 -16.77
CA GLY A 358 24.31 -27.53 -17.17
C GLY A 358 23.72 -26.34 -16.41
N ARG A 359 22.79 -26.54 -15.46
CA ARG A 359 22.24 -25.49 -14.60
C ARG A 359 22.67 -25.69 -13.14
N VAL A 360 23.07 -24.62 -12.45
CA VAL A 360 23.39 -24.65 -11.02
C VAL A 360 22.11 -24.72 -10.19
N TYR A 361 21.98 -25.80 -9.42
CA TYR A 361 20.91 -25.98 -8.45
C TYR A 361 21.41 -25.70 -7.03
N GLU A 362 20.52 -25.16 -6.21
CA GLU A 362 20.75 -24.82 -4.81
C GLU A 362 20.08 -25.86 -3.92
N PHE A 363 20.89 -26.60 -3.17
CA PHE A 363 20.42 -27.71 -2.37
C PHE A 363 20.58 -27.44 -0.88
N GLN A 364 19.59 -27.87 -0.10
CA GLN A 364 19.61 -27.77 1.36
C GLN A 364 19.29 -29.12 2.01
N THR A 365 20.11 -29.54 2.96
CA THR A 365 19.82 -30.64 3.89
C THR A 365 19.36 -30.06 5.22
N THR A 366 18.25 -30.55 5.76
CA THR A 366 17.78 -30.25 7.12
C THR A 366 17.62 -31.55 7.90
N VAL A 367 18.33 -31.70 9.01
CA VAL A 367 18.36 -32.95 9.80
C VAL A 367 17.35 -32.88 10.94
N LEU A 368 16.39 -33.80 10.96
CA LEU A 368 15.37 -33.96 11.99
C LEU A 368 15.78 -35.00 13.04
N THR A 369 15.18 -34.93 14.23
CA THR A 369 15.54 -35.79 15.38
C THR A 369 14.82 -37.13 15.42
N ASN A 370 14.01 -37.46 14.42
CA ASN A 370 13.20 -38.67 14.37
C ASN A 370 13.01 -39.14 12.92
N GLY A 371 12.53 -40.37 12.74
CA GLY A 371 12.11 -40.87 11.43
C GLY A 371 10.84 -40.18 10.91
N PHE A 372 10.66 -40.18 9.60
CA PHE A 372 9.48 -39.63 8.92
C PHE A 372 8.40 -40.71 8.77
N THR A 373 7.13 -40.30 8.85
CA THR A 373 5.93 -41.14 8.69
C THR A 373 5.99 -42.46 9.47
N ASP A 374 6.08 -43.60 8.78
CA ASP A 374 6.00 -44.95 9.35
C ASP A 374 7.20 -45.28 10.23
N TYR A 375 8.28 -44.50 10.12
CA TYR A 375 9.50 -44.65 10.89
C TYR A 375 9.56 -43.77 12.14
N TYR A 376 8.50 -42.99 12.42
CA TYR A 376 8.50 -42.01 13.52
C TYR A 376 8.75 -42.65 14.89
N SER A 377 8.21 -43.85 15.12
CA SER A 377 8.31 -44.57 16.39
C SER A 377 9.64 -45.30 16.59
N LEU A 378 10.48 -45.43 15.55
CA LEU A 378 11.76 -46.11 15.66
C LEU A 378 12.71 -45.30 16.55
N PRO A 379 13.31 -45.89 17.59
CA PRO A 379 14.10 -45.17 18.59
C PRO A 379 15.49 -44.77 18.11
N ASN A 380 15.94 -45.30 16.97
CA ASN A 380 17.25 -45.08 16.37
C ASN A 380 17.16 -44.50 14.95
N ALA A 381 16.03 -43.87 14.62
CA ALA A 381 15.79 -43.27 13.32
C ALA A 381 15.96 -41.74 13.32
N PHE A 382 16.49 -41.22 12.22
CA PHE A 382 16.51 -39.78 11.93
C PHE A 382 16.20 -39.55 10.46
N THR A 383 15.78 -38.33 10.11
CA THR A 383 15.44 -37.97 8.74
C THR A 383 16.27 -36.80 8.27
N THR A 384 16.78 -36.87 7.04
CA THR A 384 17.26 -35.71 6.31
C THR A 384 16.17 -35.25 5.32
N SER A 385 15.70 -34.02 5.49
CA SER A 385 14.85 -33.32 4.54
C SER A 385 15.77 -32.71 3.48
N LEU A 386 15.63 -33.16 2.23
CA LEU A 386 16.50 -32.78 1.12
C LEU A 386 15.72 -31.88 0.17
N HIS A 387 16.21 -30.66 -0.01
CA HIS A 387 15.52 -29.61 -0.73
C HIS A 387 16.24 -29.21 -2.01
N VAL A 388 15.47 -28.85 -3.03
CA VAL A 388 15.90 -28.01 -4.15
C VAL A 388 15.24 -26.66 -3.98
N ASN A 389 16.04 -25.66 -3.63
CA ASN A 389 15.56 -24.34 -3.22
C ASN A 389 15.21 -23.43 -4.41
N ASN A 390 15.83 -23.63 -5.57
CA ASN A 390 15.62 -22.84 -6.78
C ASN A 390 15.08 -23.70 -7.95
N PRO A 391 13.94 -24.39 -7.80
CA PRO A 391 13.41 -25.27 -8.84
C PRO A 391 13.08 -24.48 -10.12
N GLU A 392 13.11 -25.14 -11.27
CA GLU A 392 12.71 -24.58 -12.55
C GLU A 392 11.18 -24.49 -12.68
N ALA A 393 10.46 -25.46 -12.12
CA ALA A 393 9.01 -25.54 -12.17
C ALA A 393 8.34 -24.25 -11.68
N ARG A 394 7.32 -23.82 -12.42
CA ARG A 394 6.44 -22.70 -12.10
C ARG A 394 5.00 -23.13 -12.35
N ASP A 395 4.09 -22.65 -11.52
CA ASP A 395 2.65 -22.88 -11.63
C ASP A 395 1.91 -21.55 -11.42
N HIS A 396 0.60 -21.60 -11.23
CA HIS A 396 -0.21 -20.42 -10.97
C HIS A 396 -1.42 -20.71 -10.07
N SER A 397 -1.82 -19.71 -9.29
CA SER A 397 -3.07 -19.73 -8.52
C SER A 397 -4.21 -19.13 -9.33
N TYR A 398 -5.41 -19.68 -9.20
CA TYR A 398 -6.55 -19.28 -10.05
C TYR A 398 -7.90 -19.60 -9.40
N PHE A 399 -8.95 -18.94 -9.88
CA PHE A 399 -10.34 -19.31 -9.63
C PHE A 399 -10.82 -20.31 -10.69
N THR A 400 -11.47 -21.35 -10.21
CA THR A 400 -12.18 -22.34 -11.01
C THR A 400 -13.53 -21.81 -11.49
N ALA A 401 -14.13 -22.45 -12.50
CA ALA A 401 -15.43 -22.05 -13.06
C ALA A 401 -16.56 -22.01 -12.02
N ASP A 402 -16.51 -22.85 -10.98
CA ASP A 402 -17.47 -22.85 -9.85
C ASP A 402 -17.15 -21.81 -8.77
N GLY A 403 -16.13 -20.97 -8.97
CA GLY A 403 -15.75 -19.86 -8.09
C GLY A 403 -14.86 -20.25 -6.92
N LYS A 404 -14.33 -21.48 -6.90
CA LYS A 404 -13.41 -21.92 -5.86
C LYS A 404 -11.98 -21.47 -6.16
N TRP A 405 -11.25 -21.09 -5.12
CA TRP A 405 -9.85 -20.70 -5.23
C TRP A 405 -8.92 -21.92 -5.17
N ASN A 406 -8.11 -22.10 -6.21
CA ASN A 406 -7.06 -23.11 -6.26
C ASN A 406 -5.69 -22.46 -6.08
N GLY A 407 -4.88 -23.06 -5.19
CA GLY A 407 -3.52 -22.60 -4.93
C GLY A 407 -2.58 -22.83 -6.11
N PHE A 408 -2.67 -23.99 -6.76
CA PHE A 408 -1.87 -24.36 -7.92
C PHE A 408 -2.52 -25.53 -8.68
N THR A 409 -2.08 -25.81 -9.91
CA THR A 409 -2.67 -26.86 -10.78
C THR A 409 -2.19 -28.27 -10.45
N GLY A 410 -0.97 -28.39 -9.91
CA GLY A 410 -0.35 -29.65 -9.47
C GLY A 410 1.09 -29.85 -9.97
N SER A 411 1.64 -28.87 -10.69
CA SER A 411 2.87 -29.03 -11.49
C SER A 411 4.14 -28.55 -10.77
N LEU A 412 4.08 -28.23 -9.48
CA LEU A 412 5.22 -27.65 -8.75
C LEU A 412 6.33 -28.66 -8.45
N TYR A 413 5.96 -29.87 -8.01
CA TYR A 413 6.92 -30.83 -7.47
C TYR A 413 7.40 -31.77 -8.57
N PHE A 414 8.68 -31.62 -8.94
CA PHE A 414 9.28 -32.30 -10.11
C PHE A 414 8.53 -31.99 -11.42
N GLY A 415 8.02 -30.77 -11.57
CA GLY A 415 7.31 -30.32 -12.76
C GLY A 415 8.14 -30.32 -14.04
N THR A 416 9.48 -30.36 -13.90
CA THR A 416 10.41 -30.50 -15.01
C THR A 416 11.28 -31.75 -14.83
N THR A 417 11.75 -32.31 -15.93
CA THR A 417 12.71 -33.43 -15.91
C THR A 417 14.05 -33.04 -15.27
N ASN A 418 14.44 -31.76 -15.38
CA ASN A 418 15.65 -31.24 -14.73
C ASN A 418 15.50 -31.13 -13.21
N ASP A 419 14.34 -30.69 -12.70
CA ASP A 419 14.07 -30.65 -11.27
C ASP A 419 14.10 -32.05 -10.66
N LEU A 420 13.52 -33.04 -11.35
CA LEU A 420 13.59 -34.44 -10.95
C LEU A 420 15.03 -34.93 -10.94
N ALA A 421 15.79 -34.68 -12.00
CA ALA A 421 17.20 -35.08 -12.09
C ALA A 421 18.06 -34.43 -11.01
N ALA A 422 17.81 -33.15 -10.70
CA ALA A 422 18.48 -32.42 -9.63
C ALA A 422 18.22 -33.08 -8.28
N MET A 423 16.96 -33.36 -7.95
CA MET A 423 16.63 -34.03 -6.69
C MET A 423 17.20 -35.45 -6.61
N GLN A 424 17.11 -36.24 -7.69
CA GLN A 424 17.69 -37.59 -7.74
C GLN A 424 19.20 -37.57 -7.51
N SER A 425 19.90 -36.62 -8.15
CA SER A 425 21.34 -36.42 -7.97
C SER A 425 21.69 -36.14 -6.51
N TYR A 426 21.01 -35.17 -5.90
CA TYR A 426 21.33 -34.75 -4.53
C TYR A 426 20.94 -35.81 -3.50
N ALA A 427 19.76 -36.42 -3.64
CA ALA A 427 19.32 -37.49 -2.77
C ALA A 427 20.26 -38.69 -2.81
N THR A 428 20.69 -39.13 -4.00
CA THR A 428 21.64 -40.23 -4.14
C THR A 428 22.94 -39.92 -3.42
N LYS A 429 23.48 -38.71 -3.64
CA LYS A 429 24.71 -38.27 -3.00
C LYS A 429 24.61 -38.26 -1.47
N VAL A 430 23.55 -37.67 -0.90
CA VAL A 430 23.39 -37.62 0.56
C VAL A 430 23.17 -39.01 1.15
N VAL A 431 22.35 -39.86 0.51
CA VAL A 431 22.14 -41.24 0.96
C VAL A 431 23.44 -42.04 0.95
N ASP A 432 24.26 -41.91 -0.09
CA ASP A 432 25.55 -42.62 -0.18
C ASP A 432 26.53 -42.14 0.90
N MET A 433 26.58 -40.84 1.19
CA MET A 433 27.38 -40.30 2.30
C MET A 433 26.92 -40.87 3.66
N MET A 434 25.61 -41.01 3.88
CA MET A 434 25.08 -41.58 5.13
C MET A 434 25.38 -43.08 5.23
N LYS A 435 25.20 -43.84 4.15
CA LYS A 435 25.53 -45.28 4.10
C LYS A 435 27.01 -45.54 4.36
N ALA A 436 27.90 -44.75 3.74
CA ALA A 436 29.34 -44.82 3.99
C ALA A 436 29.71 -44.49 5.44
N ASN A 437 28.85 -43.73 6.14
CA ASN A 437 28.99 -43.42 7.56
C ASN A 437 28.21 -44.39 8.48
N GLY A 438 27.82 -45.58 7.99
CA GLY A 438 27.23 -46.64 8.82
C GLY A 438 25.72 -46.52 9.04
N ALA A 439 25.03 -45.58 8.40
CA ALA A 439 23.58 -45.48 8.48
C ALA A 439 22.88 -46.42 7.50
N THR A 440 21.73 -46.97 7.88
CA THR A 440 20.87 -47.76 7.00
C THR A 440 19.77 -46.89 6.44
N PHE A 441 19.64 -46.81 5.12
CA PHE A 441 18.59 -46.03 4.46
C PHE A 441 17.26 -46.80 4.45
N MET A 442 16.20 -46.16 4.95
CA MET A 442 14.90 -46.81 5.19
C MET A 442 13.81 -46.40 4.20
N SER A 443 13.89 -45.22 3.57
CA SER A 443 12.76 -44.69 2.79
C SER A 443 12.47 -45.43 1.49
N ALA A 444 13.43 -46.19 0.94
CA ALA A 444 13.22 -46.97 -0.28
C ALA A 444 12.78 -48.40 0.04
N ALA A 445 11.94 -48.98 -0.82
CA ALA A 445 11.73 -50.42 -0.81
C ALA A 445 13.06 -51.15 -1.06
N ASN A 446 13.23 -52.36 -0.51
CA ASN A 446 14.51 -53.09 -0.49
C ASN A 446 15.19 -53.26 -1.87
N SER A 447 14.43 -53.21 -2.97
CA SER A 447 14.95 -53.34 -4.35
C SER A 447 15.09 -52.01 -5.12
N ASP A 448 14.59 -50.90 -4.58
CA ASP A 448 14.57 -49.62 -5.29
C ASP A 448 15.91 -48.88 -5.18
N SER A 449 16.37 -48.30 -6.29
CA SER A 449 17.45 -47.31 -6.23
C SER A 449 16.96 -46.01 -5.58
N VAL A 450 17.88 -45.16 -5.09
CA VAL A 450 17.51 -43.85 -4.52
C VAL A 450 16.80 -42.98 -5.56
N ALA A 451 17.26 -43.00 -6.82
CA ALA A 451 16.61 -42.27 -7.90
C ALA A 451 15.18 -42.76 -8.17
N THR A 452 14.97 -44.09 -8.15
CA THR A 452 13.65 -44.72 -8.26
C THR A 452 12.74 -44.29 -7.10
N TRP A 453 13.27 -44.26 -5.88
CA TRP A 453 12.54 -43.79 -4.71
C TRP A 453 12.11 -42.32 -4.83
N VAL A 454 13.01 -41.42 -5.26
CA VAL A 454 12.66 -40.00 -5.48
C VAL A 454 11.51 -39.87 -6.49
N THR A 455 11.56 -40.60 -7.62
CA THR A 455 10.48 -40.59 -8.61
C THR A 455 9.16 -41.05 -8.01
N LYS A 456 9.17 -42.13 -7.21
CA LYS A 456 7.96 -42.66 -6.55
C LYS A 456 7.43 -41.73 -5.45
N SER A 457 8.30 -40.98 -4.79
CA SER A 457 7.94 -40.02 -3.74
C SER A 457 7.11 -38.85 -4.27
N LYS A 458 7.26 -38.47 -5.55
CA LYS A 458 6.59 -37.31 -6.20
C LYS A 458 6.83 -35.94 -5.53
N GLY A 459 7.69 -35.88 -4.51
CA GLY A 459 7.94 -34.68 -3.72
C GLY A 459 6.81 -34.36 -2.75
N PHE A 460 7.05 -33.42 -1.84
CA PHE A 460 6.06 -32.96 -0.87
C PHE A 460 5.89 -31.44 -0.94
N ILE A 461 4.75 -30.96 -0.45
CA ILE A 461 4.51 -29.53 -0.24
C ILE A 461 5.43 -29.05 0.89
N THR A 462 6.36 -28.15 0.56
CA THR A 462 7.30 -27.59 1.55
C THR A 462 6.69 -26.40 2.28
N HIS A 463 5.70 -25.72 1.67
CA HIS A 463 5.06 -24.51 2.20
C HIS A 463 5.96 -23.27 2.17
N HIS A 464 6.92 -23.23 1.24
CA HIS A 464 7.76 -22.07 0.91
C HIS A 464 7.23 -21.34 -0.33
N PHE A 465 5.90 -21.23 -0.45
CA PHE A 465 5.27 -20.61 -1.61
C PHE A 465 5.71 -19.16 -1.83
N GLY A 466 6.09 -18.83 -3.07
CA GLY A 466 6.40 -17.48 -3.52
C GLY A 466 6.06 -17.28 -4.99
N GLY A 467 6.36 -16.11 -5.59
CA GLY A 467 6.27 -15.91 -7.04
C GLY A 467 4.96 -15.30 -7.55
N SER A 468 3.85 -15.60 -6.88
CA SER A 468 2.48 -15.25 -7.31
C SER A 468 2.21 -13.75 -7.55
N CYS A 469 3.05 -12.85 -7.06
CA CYS A 469 3.07 -11.46 -7.50
C CYS A 469 4.46 -10.85 -7.31
N TYR A 470 5.46 -11.41 -8.00
CA TYR A 470 6.84 -11.05 -7.73
C TYR A 470 7.21 -9.62 -8.17
N ALA A 471 8.14 -9.02 -7.43
CA ALA A 471 8.72 -7.70 -7.70
C ALA A 471 10.09 -7.84 -8.38
N SER A 472 10.42 -6.90 -9.26
CA SER A 472 11.69 -6.89 -10.00
C SER A 472 12.11 -5.45 -10.31
N SER A 473 13.43 -5.17 -10.25
CA SER A 473 14.01 -3.91 -10.74
C SER A 473 14.02 -3.82 -12.26
N ASP A 474 13.96 -4.96 -12.95
CA ASP A 474 14.04 -5.02 -14.41
C ASP A 474 12.72 -4.56 -15.03
N THR A 475 12.67 -3.31 -15.49
CA THR A 475 11.48 -2.76 -16.14
C THR A 475 11.11 -3.49 -17.43
N GLY A 476 12.07 -4.18 -18.07
CA GLY A 476 11.85 -5.03 -19.24
C GLY A 476 11.36 -6.44 -18.91
N ASP A 477 11.33 -6.83 -17.64
CA ASP A 477 10.74 -8.10 -17.22
C ASP A 477 9.22 -8.05 -17.32
N ALA A 478 8.69 -8.54 -18.43
CA ALA A 478 7.26 -8.60 -18.71
C ALA A 478 6.48 -9.56 -17.79
N LYS A 479 7.17 -10.41 -17.00
CA LYS A 479 6.55 -11.39 -16.11
C LYS A 479 6.41 -10.90 -14.67
N ARG A 480 6.95 -9.72 -14.33
CA ARG A 480 6.81 -9.15 -12.97
C ARG A 480 5.37 -8.68 -12.72
N CYS A 481 4.91 -8.87 -11.50
CA CYS A 481 3.59 -8.41 -11.06
C CYS A 481 3.67 -7.07 -10.32
N ALA A 482 4.78 -6.79 -9.65
CA ALA A 482 5.05 -5.55 -8.94
C ALA A 482 6.27 -4.81 -9.50
N ASP A 483 6.34 -3.51 -9.26
CA ASP A 483 7.48 -2.66 -9.61
C ASP A 483 8.60 -2.67 -8.56
N ALA A 484 9.65 -1.92 -8.84
CA ALA A 484 10.82 -1.82 -7.98
C ALA A 484 10.52 -1.22 -6.59
N LYS A 485 9.34 -0.62 -6.41
CA LYS A 485 8.85 -0.09 -5.12
C LYS A 485 7.92 -1.07 -4.41
N LEU A 486 7.88 -2.33 -4.86
CA LEU A 486 6.95 -3.36 -4.40
C LEU A 486 5.47 -2.99 -4.63
N ARG A 487 5.18 -2.04 -5.54
CA ARG A 487 3.82 -1.62 -5.87
C ARG A 487 3.27 -2.50 -6.98
N VAL A 488 2.03 -2.98 -6.82
CA VAL A 488 1.36 -3.82 -7.84
C VAL A 488 1.21 -3.02 -9.12
N LEU A 489 1.66 -3.58 -10.25
CA LEU A 489 1.61 -2.91 -11.54
C LEU A 489 0.18 -2.53 -11.93
N GLY A 490 0.05 -1.32 -12.47
CA GLY A 490 -1.23 -0.71 -12.83
C GLY A 490 -2.01 -0.14 -11.64
N THR A 491 -1.44 -0.15 -10.43
CA THR A 491 -2.02 0.49 -9.23
C THR A 491 -1.18 1.68 -8.78
N THR A 492 -1.80 2.61 -8.05
CA THR A 492 -1.09 3.79 -7.52
C THR A 492 -0.61 3.61 -6.08
N ASN A 493 -1.36 2.86 -5.28
CA ASN A 493 -1.23 2.81 -3.82
C ASN A 493 -1.51 1.42 -3.22
N ILE A 494 -1.27 0.35 -3.99
CA ILE A 494 -1.38 -1.04 -3.53
C ILE A 494 0.01 -1.69 -3.62
N PHE A 495 0.52 -2.17 -2.49
CA PHE A 495 1.86 -2.71 -2.34
C PHE A 495 1.83 -4.17 -1.88
N VAL A 496 2.87 -4.94 -2.17
CA VAL A 496 3.06 -6.31 -1.67
C VAL A 496 4.15 -6.33 -0.61
N ALA A 497 3.90 -7.05 0.49
CA ALA A 497 4.79 -7.15 1.63
C ALA A 497 4.96 -8.60 2.13
N ASP A 498 4.73 -9.58 1.27
CA ASP A 498 4.84 -11.00 1.62
C ASP A 498 5.59 -11.83 0.57
N ALA A 499 5.61 -13.15 0.75
CA ALA A 499 6.30 -14.10 -0.12
C ALA A 499 5.85 -14.04 -1.59
N SER A 500 4.67 -13.48 -1.91
CA SER A 500 4.23 -13.23 -3.28
C SER A 500 5.27 -12.42 -4.06
N ALA A 501 5.98 -11.51 -3.39
CA ALA A 501 6.97 -10.61 -4.00
C ALA A 501 8.25 -11.33 -4.43
N MET A 502 8.54 -12.53 -3.92
CA MET A 502 9.74 -13.30 -4.24
C MET A 502 9.68 -13.85 -5.66
N ARG A 503 10.76 -13.76 -6.44
CA ARG A 503 10.80 -14.31 -7.82
C ARG A 503 11.21 -15.80 -7.88
N ASP A 504 12.08 -16.21 -6.97
CA ASP A 504 12.58 -17.58 -6.87
C ASP A 504 12.77 -17.94 -5.39
N GLY A 505 12.89 -19.25 -5.11
CA GLY A 505 13.08 -19.74 -3.76
C GLY A 505 14.47 -19.44 -3.20
N THR A 506 14.52 -19.39 -1.88
CA THR A 506 15.74 -19.22 -1.07
C THR A 506 15.99 -20.47 -0.25
N VAL A 507 16.83 -20.36 0.76
CA VAL A 507 16.65 -21.03 2.06
C VAL A 507 15.21 -20.88 2.62
N ASN A 508 14.89 -21.42 3.80
CA ASN A 508 13.55 -21.19 4.37
C ASN A 508 13.24 -19.66 4.43
N PRO A 509 12.14 -19.18 3.82
CA PRO A 509 12.03 -17.80 3.37
C PRO A 509 11.63 -16.80 4.47
N TYR A 510 11.45 -17.27 5.70
CA TYR A 510 10.88 -16.49 6.80
C TYR A 510 11.61 -15.15 7.03
N GLY A 511 12.94 -15.18 7.14
CA GLY A 511 13.74 -13.96 7.31
C GLY A 511 13.58 -12.99 6.14
N PHE A 512 13.58 -13.51 4.91
CA PHE A 512 13.44 -12.67 3.72
C PHE A 512 12.05 -12.01 3.64
N ILE A 513 10.99 -12.71 4.07
CA ILE A 513 9.64 -12.14 4.13
C ILE A 513 9.55 -11.00 5.16
N MET A 514 10.25 -11.10 6.29
CA MET A 514 10.34 -10.00 7.25
C MET A 514 11.07 -8.78 6.67
N TYR A 515 12.17 -9.02 5.94
CA TYR A 515 12.84 -7.97 5.18
C TYR A 515 11.89 -7.29 4.16
N ILE A 516 11.12 -8.07 3.39
CA ILE A 516 10.14 -7.53 2.43
C ILE A 516 9.13 -6.62 3.14
N GLY A 517 8.65 -7.01 4.33
CA GLY A 517 7.76 -6.18 5.14
C GLY A 517 8.39 -4.85 5.56
N ARG A 518 9.67 -4.88 5.98
CA ARG A 518 10.43 -3.69 6.34
C ARG A 518 10.63 -2.73 5.16
N GLU A 519 10.96 -3.29 4.00
CA GLU A 519 11.11 -2.53 2.76
C GLU A 519 9.80 -1.89 2.32
N ALA A 520 8.71 -2.66 2.31
CA ALA A 520 7.38 -2.17 1.96
C ALA A 520 6.93 -1.01 2.87
N ALA A 521 7.24 -1.06 4.17
CA ALA A 521 7.00 0.07 5.07
C ALA A 521 7.74 1.34 4.65
N GLY A 522 8.99 1.24 4.20
CA GLY A 522 9.75 2.38 3.66
C GLY A 522 9.08 2.97 2.42
N GLN A 523 8.75 2.11 1.45
CA GLN A 523 8.10 2.52 0.19
C GLN A 523 6.74 3.18 0.43
N VAL A 524 5.92 2.60 1.32
CA VAL A 524 4.62 3.18 1.68
C VAL A 524 4.76 4.47 2.47
N LYS A 525 5.76 4.58 3.37
CA LYS A 525 6.02 5.83 4.10
C LYS A 525 6.34 6.98 3.15
N GLU A 526 7.18 6.75 2.14
CA GLU A 526 7.48 7.76 1.10
C GLU A 526 6.25 8.13 0.27
N PHE A 527 5.44 7.14 -0.12
CA PHE A 527 4.19 7.36 -0.85
C PHE A 527 3.21 8.23 -0.04
N VAL A 528 3.01 7.86 1.23
CA VAL A 528 2.15 8.56 2.16
C VAL A 528 2.67 9.99 2.37
N ALA A 529 3.97 10.19 2.59
CA ALA A 529 4.57 11.52 2.77
C ALA A 529 4.46 12.42 1.53
N SER A 530 4.63 11.87 0.33
CA SER A 530 4.55 12.63 -0.94
C SER A 530 3.13 13.01 -1.37
N SER A 531 2.12 12.43 -0.72
CA SER A 531 0.71 12.79 -0.87
C SER A 531 0.22 13.45 0.43
N PRO A 532 0.53 14.74 0.68
CA PRO A 532 0.09 15.38 1.90
C PRO A 532 -1.44 15.38 1.99
N MET A 533 -1.95 15.08 3.18
CA MET A 533 -3.37 15.21 3.48
C MET A 533 -3.76 16.67 3.22
N PRO A 534 -4.92 16.97 2.59
CA PRO A 534 -5.50 18.30 2.70
C PRO A 534 -5.51 18.68 4.19
N PRO A 535 -5.17 19.93 4.56
CA PRO A 535 -5.17 20.32 5.96
C PRO A 535 -6.48 19.88 6.59
N GLN A 536 -6.39 18.97 7.57
CA GLN A 536 -7.55 18.57 8.37
C GLN A 536 -8.05 19.84 9.06
N PRO A 537 -9.37 20.10 9.09
CA PRO A 537 -9.91 21.14 9.94
C PRO A 537 -9.39 20.87 11.35
N ALA A 538 -8.75 21.85 11.99
CA ALA A 538 -8.27 21.62 13.35
C ALA A 538 -9.48 21.26 14.24
N THR A 539 -9.29 20.30 15.13
CA THR A 539 -10.35 19.83 16.03
C THR A 539 -10.26 20.60 17.34
N CYS A 540 -11.40 21.11 17.81
CA CYS A 540 -11.52 21.83 19.07
C CYS A 540 -12.13 20.90 20.12
N GLY A 541 -11.42 20.67 21.23
CA GLY A 541 -11.94 19.93 22.37
C GLY A 541 -12.83 20.83 23.22
N ILE A 542 -14.15 20.67 23.12
CA ILE A 542 -15.09 21.53 23.85
C ILE A 542 -15.10 21.20 25.35
N GLU A 543 -14.78 22.20 26.16
CA GLU A 543 -14.97 22.25 27.61
C GLU A 543 -16.37 22.85 27.89
N ASN A 544 -17.30 22.03 28.42
CA ASN A 544 -18.64 22.48 28.77
C ASN A 544 -18.66 23.08 30.18
N GLY A 545 -19.38 24.20 30.37
CA GLY A 545 -19.57 24.81 31.68
C GLY A 545 -18.40 25.63 32.19
N ILE A 546 -17.44 25.93 31.30
CA ILE A 546 -16.20 26.65 31.62
C ILE A 546 -16.10 27.84 30.68
N ASP A 547 -16.10 29.05 31.23
CA ASP A 547 -15.80 30.28 30.51
C ASP A 547 -14.31 30.62 30.65
N TYR A 548 -13.66 30.96 29.55
CA TYR A 548 -12.32 31.54 29.56
C TYR A 548 -12.49 33.05 29.72
N ILE A 549 -11.94 33.61 30.78
CA ILE A 549 -12.04 35.04 31.08
C ILE A 549 -10.88 35.77 30.39
N ASP A 550 -11.19 36.99 29.93
CA ASP A 550 -10.27 37.91 29.27
C ASP A 550 -9.66 37.37 27.96
N ASN A 551 -8.65 38.10 27.45
CA ASN A 551 -7.93 37.81 26.21
C ASN A 551 -8.80 37.89 24.95
N ASP A 552 -9.99 38.51 25.02
CA ASP A 552 -10.86 38.71 23.85
C ASP A 552 -10.18 39.58 22.79
N ILE A 553 -10.11 39.06 21.58
CA ILE A 553 -9.59 39.74 20.39
C ILE A 553 -10.69 40.03 19.35
N GLY A 554 -11.91 39.59 19.63
CA GLY A 554 -13.07 39.84 18.78
C GLY A 554 -14.20 38.86 19.05
N SER A 555 -15.28 39.00 18.30
CA SER A 555 -16.42 38.10 18.38
C SER A 555 -17.03 37.84 17.00
N ALA A 556 -17.66 36.69 16.84
CA ALA A 556 -18.40 36.34 15.62
C ALA A 556 -19.65 35.52 15.94
N ALA A 557 -20.64 35.57 15.06
CA ALA A 557 -21.85 34.76 15.20
C ALA A 557 -21.56 33.29 14.86
N SER A 558 -22.08 32.38 15.68
CA SER A 558 -22.11 30.94 15.41
C SER A 558 -23.26 30.31 16.17
N ALA A 559 -24.08 29.50 15.50
CA ALA A 559 -25.19 28.78 16.13
C ALA A 559 -24.73 27.72 17.15
N THR A 560 -23.47 27.26 17.08
CA THR A 560 -22.92 26.24 17.98
C THR A 560 -21.50 26.55 18.43
N ALA A 561 -21.10 26.00 19.57
CA ALA A 561 -19.72 26.09 20.06
C ALA A 561 -18.71 25.41 19.13
N GLU A 562 -19.12 24.34 18.43
CA GLU A 562 -18.32 23.65 17.42
C GLU A 562 -18.04 24.56 16.22
N GLY A 563 -19.01 25.38 15.78
CA GLY A 563 -18.83 26.33 14.68
C GLY A 563 -17.82 27.44 14.99
N CYS A 564 -17.59 27.75 16.26
CA CYS A 564 -16.56 28.72 16.67
C CYS A 564 -15.14 28.23 16.39
N CYS A 565 -14.94 26.92 16.26
CA CYS A 565 -13.62 26.34 15.98
C CYS A 565 -13.04 26.83 14.66
N SER A 566 -13.84 26.74 13.58
CA SER A 566 -13.45 27.22 12.25
C SER A 566 -13.30 28.74 12.20
N ILE A 567 -14.13 29.46 12.95
CA ILE A 567 -14.03 30.93 13.03
C ILE A 567 -12.71 31.31 13.68
N CYS A 568 -12.39 30.75 14.85
CA CYS A 568 -11.15 31.03 15.55
C CYS A 568 -9.92 30.66 14.69
N GLN A 569 -9.93 29.53 13.98
CA GLN A 569 -8.85 29.16 13.06
C GLN A 569 -8.59 30.20 11.96
N SER A 570 -9.64 30.84 11.46
CA SER A 570 -9.54 31.87 10.42
C SER A 570 -9.27 33.28 10.96
N TRP A 571 -9.36 33.47 12.27
CA TRP A 571 -9.25 34.78 12.90
C TRP A 571 -7.81 35.02 13.36
N GLN A 572 -7.16 36.02 12.77
CA GLN A 572 -5.76 36.32 13.06
C GLN A 572 -5.55 36.56 14.56
N GLY A 573 -4.67 35.74 15.16
CA GLY A 573 -4.33 35.82 16.58
C GLY A 573 -5.22 35.03 17.52
N CYS A 574 -6.27 34.34 17.04
CA CYS A 574 -7.14 33.53 17.90
C CYS A 574 -6.49 32.18 18.23
N ASN A 575 -6.38 31.86 19.51
CA ASN A 575 -5.87 30.58 20.02
C ASN A 575 -6.87 29.86 20.94
N ALA A 576 -7.96 30.54 21.35
CA ALA A 576 -9.04 29.97 22.15
C ALA A 576 -10.36 30.70 21.88
N TYR A 577 -11.49 30.15 22.31
CA TYR A 577 -12.77 30.86 22.31
C TYR A 577 -13.68 30.40 23.45
N SER A 578 -14.63 31.27 23.83
CA SER A 578 -15.81 30.95 24.64
C SER A 578 -17.06 31.15 23.79
N TRP A 579 -17.99 30.19 23.78
CA TRP A 579 -19.27 30.33 23.09
C TRP A 579 -20.42 30.38 24.10
N ASN A 580 -21.37 31.28 23.88
CA ASN A 580 -22.62 31.35 24.62
C ASN A 580 -23.79 31.73 23.70
N ASN A 581 -25.01 31.66 24.23
CA ASN A 581 -26.23 31.92 23.45
C ASN A 581 -26.57 33.42 23.31
N ALA A 582 -25.62 34.32 23.58
CA ALA A 582 -25.83 35.75 23.34
C ALA A 582 -26.09 35.99 21.83
N ASN A 583 -27.05 36.85 21.51
CA ASN A 583 -27.42 37.20 20.13
C ASN A 583 -27.73 36.01 19.20
N GLY A 584 -28.28 34.91 19.73
CA GLY A 584 -28.57 33.70 18.95
C GLY A 584 -27.36 32.78 18.72
N GLY A 585 -26.27 33.02 19.46
CA GLY A 585 -25.04 32.24 19.42
C GLY A 585 -23.84 33.12 19.04
N THR A 586 -22.96 33.38 20.01
CA THR A 586 -21.76 34.23 19.84
C THR A 586 -20.51 33.49 20.26
N CYS A 587 -19.48 33.53 19.40
CA CYS A 587 -18.11 33.14 19.70
C CYS A 587 -17.34 34.36 20.20
N TRP A 588 -16.84 34.30 21.43
CA TRP A 588 -15.90 35.26 22.01
C TRP A 588 -14.49 34.73 21.77
N LEU A 589 -13.83 35.25 20.75
CA LEU A 589 -12.55 34.78 20.22
C LEU A 589 -11.41 35.39 21.02
N LYS A 590 -10.42 34.56 21.37
CA LYS A 590 -9.39 34.91 22.35
C LYS A 590 -7.98 34.61 21.87
N SER A 591 -7.03 35.44 22.28
CA SER A 591 -5.61 35.25 21.96
C SER A 591 -4.93 34.11 22.73
N ALA A 592 -5.51 33.63 23.83
CA ALA A 592 -5.04 32.49 24.61
C ALA A 592 -6.14 31.96 25.56
N LYS A 593 -5.92 30.79 26.18
CA LYS A 593 -6.72 30.35 27.34
C LYS A 593 -6.31 31.19 28.56
N GLY A 594 -7.18 32.08 29.01
CA GLY A 594 -7.01 32.88 30.22
C GLY A 594 -7.40 32.14 31.50
N GLU A 595 -7.65 32.89 32.57
CA GLU A 595 -8.27 32.34 33.79
C GLU A 595 -9.64 31.74 33.47
N THR A 596 -10.02 30.66 34.17
CA THR A 596 -11.28 29.97 33.91
C THR A 596 -12.29 30.23 35.02
N LYS A 597 -13.55 30.49 34.66
CA LYS A 597 -14.68 30.57 35.58
C LYS A 597 -15.74 29.53 35.22
N SER A 598 -16.32 28.90 36.23
CA SER A 598 -17.44 28.00 36.00
C SER A 598 -18.68 28.80 35.61
N ASP A 599 -19.21 28.52 34.42
CA ASP A 599 -20.48 29.05 33.92
C ASP A 599 -21.17 27.98 33.07
N PRO A 600 -22.25 27.35 33.58
CA PRO A 600 -22.98 26.29 32.88
C PRO A 600 -23.54 26.69 31.51
N SER A 601 -23.66 27.98 31.21
CA SER A 601 -24.20 28.50 29.95
C SER A 601 -23.16 28.69 28.84
N VAL A 602 -21.88 28.47 29.17
CA VAL A 602 -20.74 28.70 28.26
C VAL A 602 -20.07 27.38 27.87
N ARG A 603 -19.60 27.32 26.62
CA ARG A 603 -18.81 26.20 26.07
C ARG A 603 -17.55 26.75 25.43
N SER A 604 -16.37 26.33 25.88
CA SER A 604 -15.08 26.92 25.47
C SER A 604 -14.15 25.88 24.86
N SER A 605 -13.14 26.31 24.10
CA SER A 605 -12.09 25.42 23.59
C SER A 605 -10.79 26.17 23.34
N VAL A 606 -9.67 25.47 23.48
CA VAL A 606 -8.37 25.88 22.95
C VAL A 606 -8.18 25.25 21.58
N LEU A 607 -7.52 25.95 20.66
CA LEU A 607 -7.06 25.35 19.42
C LEU A 607 -5.89 24.41 19.72
N ASN A 608 -6.12 23.09 19.62
CA ASN A 608 -5.06 22.10 19.74
C ASN A 608 -4.28 22.02 18.42
N GLY A 609 -3.25 22.84 18.31
CA GLY A 609 -2.26 22.81 17.23
C GLY A 609 -1.14 23.76 17.61
N GLY A 610 0.07 23.22 17.85
CA GLY A 610 1.24 24.03 18.18
C GLY A 610 1.38 25.20 17.21
N GLY A 611 1.71 26.38 17.76
CA GLY A 611 1.75 27.64 17.02
C GLY A 611 2.35 27.46 15.63
N VAL A 612 1.48 27.56 14.62
CA VAL A 612 1.93 27.75 13.25
C VAL A 612 2.29 29.23 13.18
N THR A 613 3.54 29.57 13.48
CA THR A 613 4.17 30.73 12.84
C THR A 613 3.90 30.60 11.34
N PRO A 614 3.40 31.65 10.65
CA PRO A 614 3.15 31.57 9.22
C PRO A 614 4.48 31.31 8.51
N THR A 615 4.77 30.04 8.24
CA THR A 615 5.81 29.62 7.32
C THR A 615 5.44 30.16 5.94
N ALA A 616 6.39 30.88 5.36
CA ALA A 616 6.31 31.43 4.02
C ALA A 616 5.76 30.39 3.03
N SER A 617 4.76 30.82 2.26
CA SER A 617 4.39 30.18 1.00
C SER A 617 5.66 29.94 0.17
N PRO A 618 5.81 28.81 -0.54
CA PRO A 618 7.03 28.52 -1.30
C PRO A 618 7.26 29.64 -2.32
N THR A 619 8.34 30.38 -2.12
CA THR A 619 8.90 31.32 -3.09
C THR A 619 9.17 30.54 -4.38
N PRO A 620 8.55 30.88 -5.52
CA PRO A 620 9.00 30.36 -6.79
C PRO A 620 10.43 30.86 -7.02
N THR A 621 11.32 29.96 -7.39
CA THR A 621 12.73 30.20 -7.71
C THR A 621 12.89 31.55 -8.47
N PRO A 622 13.68 32.53 -7.98
CA PRO A 622 13.78 33.82 -8.65
C PRO A 622 14.39 33.65 -10.03
N ALA A 623 13.64 34.02 -11.06
CA ALA A 623 14.23 34.30 -12.35
C ALA A 623 15.09 35.56 -12.20
N THR A 624 16.40 35.45 -12.38
CA THR A 624 17.35 36.55 -12.15
C THR A 624 17.30 37.58 -13.28
N CYS A 625 17.05 38.85 -12.93
CA CYS A 625 17.34 40.00 -13.78
C CYS A 625 18.71 40.59 -13.38
N LEU A 626 19.45 41.19 -14.32
CA LEU A 626 20.75 41.81 -14.05
C LEU A 626 20.56 43.21 -13.47
N ILE A 627 20.93 43.44 -12.20
CA ILE A 627 20.73 44.71 -11.51
C ILE A 627 21.83 45.72 -11.85
N GLU A 628 21.43 46.91 -12.30
CA GLU A 628 22.26 48.12 -12.39
C GLU A 628 22.14 48.90 -11.07
N ASN A 629 23.24 49.00 -10.33
CA ASN A 629 23.29 49.72 -9.06
C ASN A 629 23.49 51.22 -9.25
N ASP A 630 22.88 52.02 -8.38
CA ASP A 630 22.94 53.48 -8.34
C ASP A 630 22.47 54.17 -9.64
N VAL A 631 21.55 53.51 -10.35
CA VAL A 631 20.97 53.99 -11.61
C VAL A 631 19.46 54.01 -11.48
N ASP A 632 18.85 55.16 -11.80
CA ASP A 632 17.40 55.30 -11.92
C ASP A 632 17.02 55.38 -13.40
N TYR A 633 16.10 54.53 -13.84
CA TYR A 633 15.44 54.68 -15.13
C TYR A 633 14.38 55.77 -15.00
N VAL A 634 14.53 56.88 -15.70
CA VAL A 634 13.64 58.04 -15.57
C VAL A 634 12.43 57.88 -16.48
N ALA A 635 11.25 58.19 -15.94
CA ALA A 635 9.93 58.10 -16.60
C ALA A 635 9.49 56.67 -16.97
N ASN A 636 8.43 56.57 -17.78
CA ASN A 636 7.81 55.31 -18.23
C ASN A 636 7.18 54.46 -17.13
N ASP A 637 6.86 55.04 -15.97
CA ASP A 637 6.23 54.32 -14.86
C ASP A 637 4.83 53.82 -15.24
N VAL A 638 4.61 52.51 -15.11
CA VAL A 638 3.32 51.83 -15.32
C VAL A 638 2.66 51.43 -14.00
N GLY A 639 3.40 51.50 -12.89
CA GLY A 639 2.90 51.20 -11.55
C GLY A 639 4.01 51.05 -10.52
N ASN A 640 3.66 50.71 -9.28
CA ASN A 640 4.64 50.39 -8.25
C ASN A 640 4.10 49.36 -7.25
N GLN A 641 5.01 48.67 -6.54
CA GLN A 641 4.68 47.82 -5.40
C GLN A 641 5.78 47.84 -4.32
N PRO A 642 5.44 47.69 -3.04
CA PRO A 642 6.43 47.55 -1.96
C PRO A 642 7.32 46.33 -2.15
N SER A 643 8.62 46.48 -1.89
CA SER A 643 9.59 45.39 -1.86
C SER A 643 10.78 45.75 -0.99
N ALA A 644 11.22 44.82 -0.14
CA ALA A 644 12.35 45.04 0.76
C ALA A 644 13.70 45.18 0.05
N ASN A 645 13.83 44.72 -1.20
CA ASN A 645 15.05 44.82 -2.00
C ASN A 645 14.76 44.77 -3.52
N ALA A 646 15.79 45.07 -4.31
CA ALA A 646 15.71 45.18 -5.76
C ALA A 646 15.58 43.83 -6.47
N GLU A 647 16.12 42.75 -5.90
CA GLU A 647 16.12 41.41 -6.48
C GLU A 647 14.71 40.87 -6.66
N ARG A 648 13.81 41.19 -5.71
CA ARG A 648 12.39 40.80 -5.78
C ARG A 648 11.61 41.60 -6.82
N CYS A 649 12.08 42.78 -7.22
CA CYS A 649 11.37 43.58 -8.23
C CYS A 649 11.35 42.93 -9.61
N CYS A 650 12.30 42.04 -9.93
CA CYS A 650 12.33 41.32 -11.20
C CYS A 650 11.11 40.41 -11.38
N SER A 651 10.78 39.59 -10.37
CA SER A 651 9.60 38.72 -10.42
C SER A 651 8.30 39.52 -10.36
N LEU A 652 8.27 40.58 -9.56
CA LEU A 652 7.11 41.47 -9.49
C LEU A 652 6.85 42.18 -10.83
N CYS A 653 7.89 42.69 -11.49
CA CYS A 653 7.79 43.29 -12.81
C CYS A 653 7.30 42.28 -13.86
N LYS A 654 7.83 41.03 -13.88
CA LYS A 654 7.33 39.98 -14.78
C LYS A 654 5.84 39.69 -14.62
N SER A 655 5.30 39.86 -13.41
CA SER A 655 3.88 39.65 -13.10
C SER A 655 3.01 40.90 -13.30
N PHE A 656 3.61 42.07 -13.49
CA PHE A 656 2.90 43.35 -13.62
C PHE A 656 2.68 43.67 -15.10
N ASN A 657 1.42 43.74 -15.52
CA ASN A 657 1.07 43.92 -16.92
C ASN A 657 1.67 45.22 -17.49
N GLY A 658 2.40 45.12 -18.59
CA GLY A 658 3.10 46.25 -19.21
C GLY A 658 4.42 46.64 -18.56
N CYS A 659 4.96 45.87 -17.60
CA CYS A 659 6.30 46.11 -17.04
C CYS A 659 7.39 45.35 -17.82
N ASN A 660 8.33 46.09 -18.39
CA ASN A 660 9.51 45.54 -19.07
C ASN A 660 10.84 45.97 -18.41
N ALA A 661 10.77 46.83 -17.39
CA ALA A 661 11.90 47.29 -16.59
C ALA A 661 11.42 47.77 -15.22
N PHE A 662 12.31 47.90 -14.23
CA PHE A 662 11.98 48.52 -12.95
C PHE A 662 13.13 49.38 -12.41
N SER A 663 12.81 50.34 -11.54
CA SER A 663 13.75 50.98 -10.60
C SER A 663 13.29 50.66 -9.17
N TRP A 664 14.14 50.13 -8.32
CA TRP A 664 13.87 49.99 -6.89
C TRP A 664 14.54 51.12 -6.11
N SER A 665 13.85 51.68 -5.12
CA SER A 665 14.42 52.66 -4.20
C SER A 665 13.92 52.43 -2.78
N ASN A 666 14.60 52.98 -1.77
CA ASN A 666 14.19 52.88 -0.37
C ASN A 666 12.98 53.76 0.01
N ALA A 667 12.22 54.27 -0.98
CA ALA A 667 10.98 54.98 -0.73
C ALA A 667 9.98 54.05 0.00
N ASN A 668 9.31 54.55 1.04
CA ASN A 668 8.32 53.81 1.84
C ASN A 668 8.83 52.48 2.42
N GLY A 669 10.11 52.41 2.80
CA GLY A 669 10.72 51.17 3.31
C GLY A 669 11.10 50.16 2.22
N GLY A 670 11.12 50.60 0.97
CA GLY A 670 11.48 49.80 -0.21
C GLY A 670 10.32 49.69 -1.20
N THR A 671 10.48 50.23 -2.41
CA THR A 671 9.45 50.26 -3.45
C THR A 671 10.04 49.93 -4.82
N CYS A 672 9.42 49.00 -5.55
CA CYS A 672 9.65 48.76 -6.98
C CYS A 672 8.79 49.69 -7.82
N TRP A 673 9.41 50.53 -8.64
CA TRP A 673 8.76 51.39 -9.62
C TRP A 673 8.81 50.70 -10.99
N PHE A 674 7.69 50.10 -11.40
CA PHE A 674 7.54 49.33 -12.64
C PHE A 674 7.44 50.24 -13.85
N LYS A 675 8.12 49.87 -14.92
CA LYS A 675 8.26 50.69 -16.13
C LYS A 675 7.97 49.91 -17.39
N SER A 676 7.39 50.57 -18.38
CA SER A 676 7.13 49.97 -19.70
C SER A 676 8.39 49.65 -20.52
N GLY A 677 9.56 50.10 -20.08
CA GLY A 677 10.87 49.79 -20.66
C GLY A 677 11.98 50.65 -20.04
N LYS A 678 13.24 50.40 -20.41
CA LYS A 678 14.38 51.24 -19.98
C LYS A 678 14.31 52.60 -20.68
N GLY A 679 13.98 53.64 -19.91
CA GLY A 679 14.01 55.04 -20.34
C GLY A 679 15.41 55.66 -20.25
N ALA A 680 15.48 57.00 -20.29
CA ALA A 680 16.72 57.72 -20.01
C ALA A 680 17.23 57.37 -18.61
N THR A 681 18.55 57.28 -18.41
CA THR A 681 19.13 56.89 -17.12
C THR A 681 19.79 58.09 -16.44
N THR A 682 19.67 58.15 -15.11
CA THR A 682 20.41 59.11 -14.28
C THR A 682 21.09 58.37 -13.14
N THR A 683 22.28 58.81 -12.75
CA THR A 683 22.97 58.26 -11.58
C THR A 683 22.28 58.76 -10.31
N LYS A 684 21.80 57.83 -9.49
CA LYS A 684 21.09 58.14 -8.24
C LYS A 684 21.44 57.10 -7.20
N SER A 685 22.20 57.52 -6.18
CA SER A 685 22.71 56.61 -5.15
C SER A 685 21.56 55.95 -4.36
N GLY A 686 21.63 54.64 -4.16
CA GLY A 686 20.63 53.84 -3.45
C GLY A 686 19.41 53.43 -4.29
N VAL A 687 19.45 53.65 -5.60
CA VAL A 687 18.43 53.19 -6.56
C VAL A 687 19.02 52.06 -7.42
N HIS A 688 18.28 50.97 -7.56
CA HIS A 688 18.74 49.77 -8.26
C HIS A 688 17.75 49.41 -9.37
N SER A 689 18.17 49.39 -10.63
CA SER A 689 17.27 49.22 -11.78
C SER A 689 17.63 48.02 -12.63
N SER A 690 16.69 47.50 -13.42
CA SER A 690 16.96 46.41 -14.35
C SER A 690 15.97 46.34 -15.51
N VAL A 691 16.44 45.88 -16.67
CA VAL A 691 15.60 45.44 -17.79
C VAL A 691 15.22 43.98 -17.64
N VAL A 692 13.96 43.67 -17.92
CA VAL A 692 13.43 42.32 -17.85
C VAL A 692 13.39 41.74 -19.27
N ASN A 693 14.48 41.10 -19.70
CA ASN A 693 14.57 40.52 -21.05
C ASN A 693 13.61 39.34 -21.23
N SER A 694 12.81 39.41 -22.29
CA SER A 694 11.96 38.31 -22.79
C SER A 694 12.65 37.67 -23.99
N SER A 695 13.35 36.54 -23.80
CA SER A 695 13.89 35.78 -24.95
C SER A 695 13.88 34.27 -24.71
N SER A 696 12.83 33.61 -25.20
CA SER A 696 12.93 32.30 -25.86
C SER A 696 11.66 32.07 -26.70
N THR A 697 11.87 31.84 -27.99
CA THR A 697 10.90 31.49 -29.02
C THR A 697 10.05 30.25 -28.67
N PRO A 698 8.73 30.23 -28.92
CA PRO A 698 7.92 29.03 -28.72
C PRO A 698 7.77 28.20 -30.01
N THR A 699 8.24 26.95 -29.96
CA THR A 699 7.79 25.83 -30.80
C THR A 699 6.35 25.47 -30.39
N PRO A 700 5.42 25.10 -31.31
CA PRO A 700 3.98 25.14 -31.04
C PRO A 700 3.54 24.07 -30.03
N SER A 701 2.95 24.53 -28.93
CA SER A 701 2.25 23.73 -27.92
C SER A 701 0.77 24.13 -27.92
N PRO A 702 -0.18 23.21 -27.66
CA PRO A 702 -1.59 23.36 -28.05
C PRO A 702 -2.28 24.51 -27.29
N ALA A 703 -3.12 25.25 -28.01
CA ALA A 703 -3.74 26.49 -27.56
C ALA A 703 -4.56 26.33 -26.26
N LEU A 704 -4.28 27.21 -25.28
CA LEU A 704 -5.13 27.43 -24.12
C LEU A 704 -6.42 28.16 -24.53
N PRO A 705 -7.55 27.95 -23.81
CA PRO A 705 -8.82 28.55 -24.17
C PRO A 705 -8.80 30.09 -24.16
N VAL A 706 -9.26 30.70 -25.26
CA VAL A 706 -9.35 32.15 -25.46
C VAL A 706 -10.83 32.57 -25.44
N CYS A 707 -11.16 33.64 -24.72
CA CYS A 707 -12.51 34.21 -24.80
C CYS A 707 -12.70 34.94 -26.13
N SER A 708 -13.86 34.81 -26.75
CA SER A 708 -14.25 35.58 -27.93
C SER A 708 -14.34 37.07 -27.61
N THR A 709 -14.39 37.90 -28.65
CA THR A 709 -14.74 39.32 -28.53
C THR A 709 -16.07 39.48 -27.79
N ILE A 710 -16.16 40.49 -26.94
CA ILE A 710 -17.37 40.79 -26.15
C ILE A 710 -18.48 41.29 -27.10
N GLU A 711 -19.63 40.64 -27.01
CA GLU A 711 -20.88 41.05 -27.62
C GLU A 711 -21.58 42.07 -26.71
N GLU A 712 -21.66 43.31 -27.16
CA GLU A 712 -22.27 44.42 -26.42
C GLU A 712 -23.80 44.42 -26.54
N ASN A 713 -24.49 44.65 -25.42
CA ASN A 713 -25.95 44.61 -25.28
C ASN A 713 -26.57 43.24 -25.63
N VAL A 714 -25.87 42.16 -25.32
CA VAL A 714 -26.31 40.79 -25.57
C VAL A 714 -26.29 40.00 -24.27
N ASP A 715 -27.39 39.34 -23.96
CA ASP A 715 -27.48 38.35 -22.88
C ASP A 715 -27.67 36.95 -23.47
N TYR A 716 -26.91 35.99 -22.96
CA TYR A 716 -27.08 34.57 -23.29
C TYR A 716 -28.17 33.96 -22.39
N SER A 717 -29.39 34.44 -22.57
CA SER A 717 -30.55 34.32 -21.66
C SER A 717 -31.16 32.94 -21.38
N SER A 718 -30.71 31.87 -22.04
CA SER A 718 -31.30 30.54 -21.82
C SER A 718 -30.49 29.74 -20.80
N GLY A 719 -30.96 29.74 -19.55
CA GLY A 719 -31.00 28.59 -18.63
C GLY A 719 -29.72 27.84 -18.25
N PHE A 720 -28.52 28.28 -18.63
CA PHE A 720 -27.28 27.56 -18.34
C PHE A 720 -26.37 28.26 -17.34
N ASP A 721 -26.90 29.12 -16.47
CA ASP A 721 -26.12 29.73 -15.39
C ASP A 721 -25.66 28.64 -14.41
N ILE A 722 -24.38 28.28 -14.51
CA ILE A 722 -23.76 27.28 -13.63
C ILE A 722 -23.29 27.92 -12.32
N ALA A 723 -23.07 29.24 -12.32
CA ALA A 723 -22.69 30.03 -11.17
C ALA A 723 -22.83 31.53 -11.49
N ASN A 724 -22.86 32.37 -10.46
CA ASN A 724 -22.60 33.80 -10.61
C ASN A 724 -21.49 34.25 -9.65
N THR A 725 -20.82 35.34 -9.96
CA THR A 725 -19.80 35.97 -9.10
C THR A 725 -19.63 37.43 -9.45
N SER A 726 -19.09 38.24 -8.54
CA SER A 726 -18.82 39.65 -8.80
C SER A 726 -17.59 39.84 -9.70
N SER A 727 -17.68 40.80 -10.63
CA SER A 727 -16.54 41.35 -11.39
C SER A 727 -16.85 42.79 -11.76
N ALA A 728 -15.88 43.69 -11.58
CA ALA A 728 -16.05 45.10 -11.92
C ALA A 728 -16.23 45.33 -13.43
N THR A 729 -15.74 44.42 -14.27
CA THR A 729 -15.84 44.52 -15.74
C THR A 729 -16.22 43.19 -16.38
N ALA A 730 -16.75 43.25 -17.62
CA ALA A 730 -17.07 42.07 -18.39
C ALA A 730 -15.81 41.28 -18.79
N GLU A 731 -14.71 41.98 -19.06
CA GLU A 731 -13.39 41.41 -19.35
C GLU A 731 -12.89 40.57 -18.16
N GLY A 732 -13.17 41.01 -16.93
CA GLY A 732 -12.85 40.24 -15.72
C GLY A 732 -13.57 38.90 -15.64
N CYS A 733 -14.79 38.79 -16.20
CA CYS A 733 -15.52 37.52 -16.24
C CYS A 733 -14.84 36.45 -17.09
N CYS A 734 -14.04 36.83 -18.09
CA CYS A 734 -13.31 35.89 -18.93
C CYS A 734 -12.32 35.06 -18.10
N ALA A 735 -11.56 35.68 -17.20
CA ALA A 735 -10.60 34.97 -16.35
C ALA A 735 -11.32 34.03 -15.37
N ILE A 736 -12.44 34.48 -14.81
CA ILE A 736 -13.26 33.70 -13.88
C ILE A 736 -13.89 32.49 -14.60
N CYS A 737 -14.38 32.67 -15.82
CA CYS A 737 -14.95 31.58 -16.61
C CYS A 737 -13.86 30.59 -17.02
N LYS A 738 -12.70 31.03 -17.51
CA LYS A 738 -11.56 30.16 -17.85
C LYS A 738 -11.05 29.33 -16.68
N ALA A 739 -11.16 29.84 -15.45
CA ALA A 739 -10.76 29.11 -14.24
C ALA A 739 -11.75 27.99 -13.84
N ARG A 740 -12.91 27.89 -14.50
CA ARG A 740 -13.95 26.90 -14.22
C ARG A 740 -14.11 25.99 -15.42
N THR A 741 -13.73 24.73 -15.27
CA THR A 741 -13.78 23.70 -16.33
C THR A 741 -15.19 23.47 -16.90
N SER A 742 -16.24 23.84 -16.16
CA SER A 742 -17.63 23.76 -16.58
C SER A 742 -18.16 25.03 -17.28
N CYS A 743 -17.36 26.09 -17.43
CA CYS A 743 -17.78 27.38 -17.98
C CYS A 743 -17.32 27.57 -19.43
N GLY A 744 -18.27 27.53 -20.38
CA GLY A 744 -18.03 27.74 -21.80
C GLY A 744 -18.48 29.11 -22.32
N ALA A 745 -19.19 29.91 -21.53
CA ALA A 745 -19.58 31.28 -21.87
C ALA A 745 -19.88 32.10 -20.60
N TYR A 746 -20.01 33.42 -20.73
CA TYR A 746 -20.50 34.26 -19.64
C TYR A 746 -21.29 35.46 -20.17
N THR A 747 -22.16 36.01 -19.31
CA THR A 747 -22.78 37.33 -19.49
C THR A 747 -22.50 38.18 -18.27
N TRP A 748 -21.92 39.36 -18.48
CA TRP A 748 -21.76 40.36 -17.44
C TRP A 748 -22.90 41.37 -17.48
N THR A 749 -23.36 41.80 -16.31
CA THR A 749 -24.38 42.85 -16.15
C THR A 749 -23.98 43.77 -15.00
N ASN A 750 -24.53 44.99 -14.96
CA ASN A 750 -24.27 45.94 -13.87
C ASN A 750 -25.05 45.62 -12.57
N TYR A 751 -25.64 44.42 -12.46
CA TYR A 751 -26.28 43.96 -11.23
C TYR A 751 -25.24 43.86 -10.08
N ASN A 752 -25.58 44.33 -8.87
CA ASN A 752 -24.69 44.36 -7.70
C ASN A 752 -23.29 44.96 -7.95
N GLN A 753 -23.21 46.08 -8.67
CA GLN A 753 -21.94 46.74 -9.04
C GLN A 753 -21.04 45.88 -9.97
N GLY A 754 -21.63 44.91 -10.67
CA GLY A 754 -20.97 44.07 -11.65
C GLY A 754 -21.04 42.58 -11.31
N THR A 755 -21.88 41.84 -12.03
CA THR A 755 -22.07 40.39 -11.83
C THR A 755 -21.78 39.63 -13.13
N CYS A 756 -20.93 38.61 -13.04
CA CYS A 756 -20.71 37.60 -14.07
C CYS A 756 -21.68 36.44 -13.88
N TRP A 757 -22.59 36.28 -14.83
CA TRP A 757 -23.45 35.10 -14.96
C TRP A 757 -22.73 34.08 -15.83
N LEU A 758 -22.06 33.11 -15.19
CA LEU A 758 -21.24 32.10 -15.85
C LEU A 758 -22.10 30.98 -16.41
N LYS A 759 -21.80 30.57 -17.64
CA LYS A 759 -22.65 29.66 -18.40
C LYS A 759 -21.87 28.47 -18.93
N ALA A 760 -22.53 27.32 -18.99
CA ALA A 760 -21.94 26.09 -19.52
C ALA A 760 -21.59 26.21 -21.02
N THR A 761 -22.46 26.84 -21.81
CA THR A 761 -22.29 27.06 -23.25
C THR A 761 -22.96 28.38 -23.67
N LYS A 762 -22.77 28.84 -24.91
CA LYS A 762 -23.53 29.97 -25.46
C LYS A 762 -25.00 29.57 -25.64
N GLY A 763 -25.87 30.12 -24.80
CA GLY A 763 -27.32 29.98 -24.94
C GLY A 763 -27.91 30.79 -26.10
N SER A 764 -29.20 30.62 -26.36
CA SER A 764 -30.00 31.46 -27.25
C SER A 764 -29.84 32.94 -26.89
N THR A 765 -29.48 33.74 -27.88
CA THR A 765 -29.50 35.21 -27.79
C THR A 765 -30.95 35.65 -27.84
N THR A 766 -31.56 35.93 -26.68
CA THR A 766 -32.76 36.74 -26.70
C THR A 766 -32.34 38.18 -27.00
N THR A 767 -33.25 38.89 -27.64
CA THR A 767 -33.20 40.27 -28.08
C THR A 767 -32.31 41.20 -27.23
N ARG A 768 -31.62 42.13 -27.89
CA ARG A 768 -30.74 43.19 -27.34
C ARG A 768 -31.10 43.62 -25.91
N VAL A 769 -30.33 43.16 -24.91
CA VAL A 769 -30.45 43.58 -23.51
C VAL A 769 -29.46 44.71 -23.25
N VAL A 770 -29.97 45.94 -23.14
CA VAL A 770 -29.13 47.14 -22.96
C VAL A 770 -28.29 47.01 -21.68
N GLY A 771 -26.97 47.08 -21.81
CA GLY A 771 -26.00 46.98 -20.70
C GLY A 771 -25.48 45.57 -20.37
N ALA A 772 -25.97 44.52 -21.02
CA ALA A 772 -25.40 43.17 -20.90
C ALA A 772 -24.20 43.00 -21.84
N ARG A 773 -23.13 42.34 -21.38
CA ARG A 773 -21.88 42.15 -22.14
C ARG A 773 -21.46 40.68 -22.09
N SER A 774 -21.46 39.96 -23.21
CA SER A 774 -21.31 38.49 -23.22
C SER A 774 -20.14 38.00 -24.10
N ALA A 775 -19.52 36.86 -23.75
CA ALA A 775 -18.52 36.21 -24.60
C ALA A 775 -18.48 34.69 -24.39
N ILE A 776 -18.01 33.95 -25.40
CA ILE A 776 -17.76 32.50 -25.37
C ILE A 776 -16.31 32.24 -24.96
N VAL A 777 -16.04 31.14 -24.26
CA VAL A 777 -14.68 30.68 -23.96
C VAL A 777 -14.33 29.50 -24.87
N ASN A 778 -13.50 29.72 -25.89
CA ASN A 778 -13.15 28.70 -26.87
C ASN A 778 -11.89 27.94 -26.45
N GLY A 779 -11.98 26.65 -26.09
CA GLY A 779 -10.83 25.74 -26.02
C GLY A 779 -10.95 24.55 -25.07
N ALA A 780 -11.59 23.48 -25.54
CA ALA A 780 -11.22 22.06 -25.42
C ALA A 780 -12.28 21.24 -26.18
N PRO A 781 -11.94 20.26 -27.04
CA PRO A 781 -12.95 19.38 -27.60
C PRO A 781 -13.50 18.49 -26.48
N LEU A 782 -14.80 18.66 -26.16
CA LEU A 782 -15.51 17.72 -25.29
C LEU A 782 -15.73 16.40 -26.06
N PRO A 783 -15.56 15.22 -25.43
CA PRO A 783 -15.78 13.92 -26.08
C PRO A 783 -17.22 13.81 -26.59
N GLN A 784 -17.41 13.62 -27.91
CA GLN A 784 -18.72 13.63 -28.60
C GLN A 784 -19.68 12.56 -28.07
N CYS A 785 -20.96 12.89 -27.83
CA CYS A 785 -21.97 11.86 -27.56
C CYS A 785 -22.36 11.17 -28.87
N ASN A 786 -22.59 9.87 -28.81
CA ASN A 786 -23.15 9.12 -29.93
C ASN A 786 -24.66 9.30 -29.96
N LEU A 787 -25.16 10.12 -30.89
CA LEU A 787 -26.58 10.36 -31.09
C LEU A 787 -27.20 9.30 -32.00
N VAL A 788 -28.33 8.75 -31.59
CA VAL A 788 -29.10 7.76 -32.36
C VAL A 788 -30.52 8.28 -32.55
N ASN A 789 -30.85 8.65 -33.78
CA ASN A 789 -32.19 9.10 -34.15
C ASN A 789 -33.20 7.96 -34.05
N GLY A 790 -34.42 8.26 -33.60
CA GLY A 790 -35.49 7.30 -33.50
C GLY A 790 -35.38 6.37 -32.30
N VAL A 791 -34.52 6.66 -31.31
CA VAL A 791 -34.26 5.79 -30.16
C VAL A 791 -34.57 6.47 -28.84
N ASP A 792 -35.37 5.81 -28.01
CA ASP A 792 -35.57 6.10 -26.60
C ASP A 792 -34.83 5.04 -25.75
N TYR A 793 -34.01 5.47 -24.80
CA TYR A 793 -33.31 4.58 -23.89
C TYR A 793 -34.20 4.32 -22.68
N PHE A 794 -35.24 3.52 -22.82
CA PHE A 794 -36.30 3.39 -21.80
C PHE A 794 -35.77 3.04 -20.40
N GLY A 795 -36.12 3.86 -19.40
CA GLY A 795 -35.75 3.67 -17.99
C GLY A 795 -34.47 4.41 -17.55
N ASN A 796 -34.10 4.22 -16.29
CA ASN A 796 -32.93 4.83 -15.63
C ASN A 796 -32.91 6.37 -15.57
N ASP A 797 -34.06 7.02 -15.81
CA ASP A 797 -34.22 8.47 -15.67
C ASP A 797 -34.04 8.89 -14.21
N PHE A 798 -33.16 9.85 -13.97
CA PHE A 798 -32.97 10.42 -12.63
C PHE A 798 -33.17 11.94 -12.60
N ALA A 799 -33.23 12.57 -13.78
CA ALA A 799 -33.56 13.97 -13.92
C ALA A 799 -34.11 14.23 -15.33
N SER A 800 -34.97 15.24 -15.45
CA SER A 800 -35.35 15.81 -16.73
C SER A 800 -34.97 17.29 -16.77
N VAL A 801 -34.58 17.78 -17.94
CA VAL A 801 -34.22 19.19 -18.14
C VAL A 801 -34.60 19.60 -19.55
N LEU A 802 -35.04 20.83 -19.73
CA LEU A 802 -35.37 21.34 -21.05
C LEU A 802 -34.11 21.57 -21.88
N SER A 803 -34.16 21.20 -23.15
CA SER A 803 -33.14 21.54 -24.13
C SER A 803 -33.75 21.58 -25.51
N ALA A 804 -33.41 22.60 -26.30
CA ALA A 804 -33.94 22.77 -27.65
C ALA A 804 -33.43 21.70 -28.65
N SER A 805 -32.42 20.90 -28.30
CA SER A 805 -31.87 19.88 -29.19
C SER A 805 -31.23 18.71 -28.44
N ALA A 806 -31.08 17.58 -29.13
CA ALA A 806 -30.36 16.42 -28.61
C ALA A 806 -28.87 16.70 -28.35
N SER A 807 -28.24 17.58 -29.13
CA SER A 807 -26.88 18.03 -28.86
C SER A 807 -26.81 18.81 -27.54
N GLY A 808 -27.82 19.62 -27.24
CA GLY A 808 -27.90 20.30 -25.95
C GLY A 808 -28.10 19.34 -24.77
N CYS A 809 -28.82 18.23 -24.95
CA CYS A 809 -28.88 17.17 -23.94
C CYS A 809 -27.55 16.48 -23.69
N CYS A 810 -26.74 16.31 -24.74
CA CYS A 810 -25.40 15.77 -24.62
C CYS A 810 -24.54 16.64 -23.71
N ASP A 811 -24.55 17.96 -23.91
CA ASP A 811 -23.79 18.89 -23.06
C ASP A 811 -24.28 18.86 -21.60
N ILE A 812 -25.60 18.83 -21.39
CA ILE A 812 -26.17 18.79 -20.04
C ILE A 812 -25.85 17.47 -19.33
N CYS A 813 -25.98 16.35 -20.04
CA CYS A 813 -25.68 15.04 -19.47
C CYS A 813 -24.18 14.94 -19.09
N ARG A 814 -23.26 15.48 -19.89
CA ARG A 814 -21.81 15.49 -19.53
C ARG A 814 -21.50 16.23 -18.24
N LEU A 815 -22.26 17.29 -17.95
CA LEU A 815 -22.04 18.14 -16.79
C LEU A 815 -22.79 17.65 -15.53
N ARG A 816 -23.76 16.75 -15.69
CA ARG A 816 -24.57 16.25 -14.58
C ARG A 816 -23.92 15.00 -14.00
N VAL A 817 -23.37 15.12 -12.78
CA VAL A 817 -22.82 13.98 -12.03
C VAL A 817 -23.87 12.87 -11.96
N GLY A 818 -23.48 11.69 -12.43
CA GLY A 818 -24.36 10.52 -12.52
C GLY A 818 -25.04 10.32 -13.87
N CYS A 819 -25.00 11.26 -14.82
CA CYS A 819 -25.56 11.03 -16.15
C CYS A 819 -24.56 10.26 -17.05
N ARG A 820 -25.07 9.25 -17.76
CA ARG A 820 -24.32 8.39 -18.67
C ARG A 820 -25.02 8.19 -20.02
N ALA A 821 -26.32 8.45 -20.06
CA ALA A 821 -27.12 8.47 -21.27
C ALA A 821 -28.26 9.46 -21.14
N PHE A 822 -28.90 9.79 -22.25
CA PHE A 822 -30.12 10.59 -22.25
C PHE A 822 -31.03 10.21 -23.42
N THR A 823 -32.27 10.63 -23.33
CA THR A 823 -33.19 10.66 -24.48
C THR A 823 -33.73 12.07 -24.62
N TRP A 824 -33.56 12.67 -25.79
CA TRP A 824 -34.21 13.92 -26.13
C TRP A 824 -35.53 13.63 -26.85
N THR A 825 -36.58 14.38 -26.51
CA THR A 825 -37.89 14.31 -27.18
C THR A 825 -38.42 15.72 -27.41
N SER A 826 -39.34 15.89 -28.36
CA SER A 826 -40.02 17.17 -28.64
C SER A 826 -40.99 17.63 -27.52
N TYR A 827 -41.19 16.79 -26.50
CA TYR A 827 -42.01 17.11 -25.33
C TYR A 827 -41.59 18.43 -24.67
N ASN A 828 -42.56 19.30 -24.34
CA ASN A 828 -42.35 20.64 -23.76
C ASN A 828 -41.34 21.53 -24.52
N HIS A 829 -41.44 21.57 -25.84
CA HIS A 829 -40.50 22.32 -26.70
C HIS A 829 -39.05 21.82 -26.63
N GLY A 830 -38.85 20.57 -26.21
CA GLY A 830 -37.55 19.90 -26.12
C GLY A 830 -37.20 19.53 -24.68
N THR A 831 -37.25 18.24 -24.36
CA THR A 831 -36.91 17.70 -23.03
C THR A 831 -35.84 16.63 -23.14
N CYS A 832 -34.78 16.77 -22.33
CA CYS A 832 -33.78 15.75 -22.06
C CYS A 832 -34.18 14.92 -20.85
N TRP A 833 -34.37 13.64 -21.07
CA TRP A 833 -34.53 12.64 -20.03
C TRP A 833 -33.15 12.07 -19.70
N LEU A 834 -32.51 12.58 -18.64
CA LEU A 834 -31.15 12.26 -18.23
C LEU A 834 -31.13 10.96 -17.43
N LYS A 835 -30.20 10.07 -17.79
CA LYS A 835 -30.19 8.69 -17.31
C LYS A 835 -28.87 8.31 -16.70
N THR A 836 -28.93 7.51 -15.63
CA THR A 836 -27.73 6.99 -14.96
C THR A 836 -26.99 5.92 -15.76
N SER A 837 -27.65 5.35 -16.77
CA SER A 837 -27.10 4.45 -17.79
C SER A 837 -28.06 4.39 -18.99
N ALA A 838 -27.61 3.93 -20.16
CA ALA A 838 -28.50 3.67 -21.28
C ALA A 838 -29.43 2.50 -20.92
N GLY A 839 -30.74 2.76 -20.82
CA GLY A 839 -31.75 1.72 -20.68
C GLY A 839 -31.94 0.91 -21.97
N SER A 840 -33.00 0.11 -22.02
CA SER A 840 -33.32 -0.67 -23.23
C SER A 840 -33.67 0.27 -24.39
N ALA A 841 -32.96 0.17 -25.51
CA ALA A 841 -33.26 0.95 -26.71
C ALA A 841 -34.62 0.54 -27.30
N GLN A 842 -35.56 1.48 -27.36
CA GLN A 842 -36.86 1.32 -28.00
C GLN A 842 -36.97 2.26 -29.20
N ASN A 843 -37.58 1.77 -30.28
CA ASN A 843 -37.83 2.59 -31.46
C ASN A 843 -38.94 3.61 -31.16
N LYS A 844 -38.59 4.89 -31.24
CA LYS A 844 -39.49 6.02 -31.03
C LYS A 844 -39.11 7.17 -31.95
N THR A 845 -39.93 7.40 -32.97
CA THR A 845 -39.61 8.23 -34.14
C THR A 845 -39.34 9.70 -33.83
N ASP A 846 -39.83 10.22 -32.71
CA ASP A 846 -39.66 11.59 -32.22
C ASP A 846 -38.59 11.73 -31.12
N ALA A 847 -37.83 10.67 -30.85
CA ALA A 847 -36.78 10.63 -29.85
C ALA A 847 -35.38 10.56 -30.47
N ILE A 848 -34.40 11.15 -29.78
CA ILE A 848 -32.98 11.01 -30.11
C ILE A 848 -32.26 10.55 -28.83
N GLY A 849 -31.74 9.34 -28.85
CA GLY A 849 -30.96 8.77 -27.76
C GLY A 849 -29.52 9.23 -27.84
N GLY A 850 -28.88 9.50 -26.71
CA GLY A 850 -27.46 9.79 -26.65
C GLY A 850 -26.75 9.09 -25.50
N THR A 851 -25.55 8.58 -25.76
CA THR A 851 -24.64 8.04 -24.73
C THR A 851 -23.35 8.84 -24.70
N ILE A 852 -22.83 9.09 -23.50
CA ILE A 852 -21.55 9.79 -23.27
C ILE A 852 -20.40 8.79 -23.27
#